data_AF-A0A962D9H8-F1
#
_entry.id   AF-A0A962D9H8-F1
#
_cell.length_a   1.000
_cell.length_b   1.000
_cell.length_c   1.000
_cell.angle_alpha   90.00
_cell.angle_beta   90.00
_cell.angle_gamma   90.00
#
_symmetry.space_group_name_H-M   'P 1'
#
loop_
_entity.id
_entity.type
_entity.pdbx_description
1 polymer ?
#
loop_
_entity_poly.entity_id
_entity_poly.type
_entity_poly.pdbx_seq_one_letter_code
_entity_poly.pdbx_strand_id
1 'polypeptide(L)'
;MLIRLGRMLNAAGQLSTVIDTVRTDSLSFLGPSMPSPFQYFRSDALATYRNSSGVLVQAAANEPRFDHSASGTPLGLLMEPSRQNKTSAYNASPVDLTGLTAGGNASAVIAVVDDTSNLTAAGLGSIGNGKVIEIDNAQGGSGTAYVTIAGTVGNTNAHSMSCYIYPLIGAGAIQLSDGGGYTAISSVSAYTLVQKHNITPTSTSRQMRLSCPIGHKARFLLWQLEEGTACTTPIITSGATATRQHNRILLTTLASLQAWNPDEGAMTVEFTPLNDGGDALSSDQYFILASNGTGVNDAFGVFGITPRMKARARVAAGGTQFANADTGQGFVKGKTYPAGITWQNGVSAKAFTGPAVFGDYTMSASASGFTRMYIGGRDTGNAIQGHVRTAKIFDQTRTLSQMASGLFSSNDWALAFSGQSNSVGYFSQQSDSTNGGERAMQPVLDAFWNAGTRNWLINGGTNGTSIGNWTAPSGTALARWKEIVGAYMEAGGQVKAIVWDQGEANQGDPVATLKSGWLSIFNDLRSFLAARGGSGNEPVIIIPIGRRTDADQDYRTLRQAQTELAAENAWIHLAPEKWHQTLDADGIHLADVGYAANGPHVVRKALKVLGESVSGGVDGPVISNVVRTGTTVTVTLSHDAGTDFTPTSGIEGFAFLDDGVPIAITAAVRTNATTITLTLASAPAGVEEVYHGYRSMYGVNPANLVRDNEATYPKPLRYHYEVL
;
A
#
# COMPACT_ATOMS: atom_id res chain seq x y z
N MET A 1 -14.27 -28.88 -1.29
CA MET A 1 -14.98 -29.71 -0.29
C MET A 1 -13.96 -30.68 0.30
N LEU A 2 -13.34 -30.34 1.44
CA LEU A 2 -12.44 -31.26 2.15
C LEU A 2 -13.30 -32.10 3.10
N ILE A 3 -13.37 -33.41 2.89
CA ILE A 3 -14.09 -34.33 3.78
C ILE A 3 -13.08 -34.88 4.80
N ARG A 4 -13.24 -34.54 6.08
CA ARG A 4 -12.49 -35.18 7.17
C ARG A 4 -13.31 -36.39 7.61
N LEU A 5 -12.84 -37.60 7.30
CA LEU A 5 -13.48 -38.86 7.72
C LEU A 5 -13.01 -39.21 9.14
N GLY A 6 -13.72 -38.72 10.16
CA GLY A 6 -13.58 -39.23 11.53
C GLY A 6 -14.30 -40.57 11.65
N ARG A 7 -13.56 -41.66 11.88
CA ARG A 7 -14.18 -42.97 12.19
C ARG A 7 -14.49 -43.03 13.68
N MET A 8 -15.76 -42.90 14.04
CA MET A 8 -16.24 -43.28 15.37
C MET A 8 -17.04 -44.59 15.25
N LEU A 9 -16.65 -45.59 16.05
CA LEU A 9 -17.44 -46.80 16.27
C LEU A 9 -18.60 -46.41 17.18
N ASN A 10 -19.84 -46.62 16.73
CA ASN A 10 -20.98 -46.52 17.63
C ASN A 10 -20.98 -47.72 18.61
N ALA A 11 -21.83 -47.68 19.64
CA ALA A 11 -21.95 -48.75 20.63
C ALA A 11 -22.34 -50.12 20.04
N ALA A 12 -22.76 -50.17 18.76
CA ALA A 12 -23.09 -51.39 18.03
C ALA A 12 -21.95 -51.87 17.08
N GLY A 13 -20.77 -51.26 17.12
CA GLY A 13 -19.63 -51.64 16.28
C GLY A 13 -19.78 -51.26 14.79
N GLN A 14 -20.76 -50.43 14.44
CA GLN A 14 -20.93 -49.95 13.06
C GLN A 14 -20.08 -48.70 12.84
N LEU A 15 -19.38 -48.67 11.70
CA LEU A 15 -18.67 -47.50 11.19
C LEU A 15 -19.69 -46.42 10.80
N SER A 16 -20.00 -45.50 11.71
CA SER A 16 -20.71 -44.29 11.33
C SER A 16 -19.70 -43.34 10.70
N THR A 17 -19.90 -43.02 9.42
CA THR A 17 -19.10 -42.01 8.75
C THR A 17 -19.69 -40.66 9.14
N VAL A 18 -19.18 -40.04 10.19
CA VAL A 18 -19.49 -38.64 10.47
C VAL A 18 -18.73 -37.84 9.42
N ILE A 19 -19.42 -37.48 8.34
CA ILE A 19 -18.91 -36.48 7.40
C ILE A 19 -19.00 -35.16 8.16
N ASP A 20 -17.87 -34.73 8.71
CA ASP A 20 -17.76 -33.40 9.29
C ASP A 20 -17.80 -32.37 8.14
N THR A 21 -19.02 -32.06 7.70
CA THR A 21 -19.26 -31.04 6.68
C THR A 21 -19.20 -29.69 7.35
N VAL A 22 -18.09 -28.97 7.13
CA VAL A 22 -17.99 -27.57 7.50
C VAL A 22 -19.13 -26.79 6.86
N ARG A 23 -19.96 -26.13 7.67
CA ARG A 23 -21.02 -25.26 7.16
C ARG A 23 -20.38 -23.94 6.76
N THR A 24 -20.87 -23.36 5.67
CA THR A 24 -20.35 -22.09 5.17
C THR A 24 -21.48 -21.24 4.62
N ASP A 25 -21.65 -20.06 5.19
CA ASP A 25 -22.52 -19.04 4.63
C ASP A 25 -21.67 -18.13 3.73
N SER A 26 -21.95 -18.12 2.43
CA SER A 26 -21.24 -17.28 1.45
C SER A 26 -22.12 -16.12 1.01
N LEU A 27 -21.62 -14.91 1.19
CA LEU A 27 -22.29 -13.66 0.87
C LEU A 27 -21.58 -13.01 -0.32
N SER A 28 -22.34 -12.70 -1.37
CA SER A 28 -21.84 -11.98 -2.54
C SER A 28 -22.54 -10.63 -2.65
N PHE A 29 -21.74 -9.57 -2.76
CA PHE A 29 -22.19 -8.21 -2.97
C PHE A 29 -21.85 -7.71 -4.39
N LEU A 30 -21.50 -8.63 -5.29
CA LEU A 30 -21.30 -8.35 -6.71
C LEU A 30 -22.60 -8.46 -7.53
N GLY A 31 -23.64 -9.05 -6.93
CA GLY A 31 -24.99 -9.10 -7.50
C GLY A 31 -25.84 -7.89 -7.10
N PRO A 32 -27.05 -7.75 -7.68
CA PRO A 32 -27.91 -6.59 -7.47
C PRO A 32 -28.81 -6.67 -6.23
N SER A 33 -28.64 -7.67 -5.37
CA SER A 33 -29.53 -7.93 -4.23
C SER A 33 -28.76 -8.17 -2.94
N MET A 34 -29.30 -7.71 -1.82
CA MET A 34 -28.71 -7.98 -0.50
C MET A 34 -28.76 -9.48 -0.17
N PRO A 35 -27.64 -10.09 0.27
CA PRO A 35 -27.65 -11.45 0.77
C PRO A 35 -28.56 -11.58 2.01
N SER A 36 -29.58 -12.43 1.94
CA SER A 36 -30.38 -12.77 3.12
C SER A 36 -29.51 -13.50 4.16
N PRO A 37 -29.68 -13.27 5.47
CA PRO A 37 -30.67 -12.40 6.12
C PRO A 37 -30.18 -10.96 6.41
N PHE A 38 -29.12 -10.49 5.75
CA PHE A 38 -28.55 -9.18 6.04
C PHE A 38 -29.43 -8.03 5.53
N GLN A 39 -29.43 -6.94 6.28
CA GLN A 39 -30.13 -5.71 5.96
C GLN A 39 -29.14 -4.57 5.72
N TYR A 40 -29.47 -3.70 4.78
CA TYR A 40 -28.73 -2.48 4.52
C TYR A 40 -29.41 -1.30 5.20
N PHE A 41 -28.63 -0.44 5.86
CA PHE A 41 -29.14 0.75 6.52
C PHE A 41 -28.41 2.00 6.03
N ARG A 42 -29.21 3.01 5.68
CA ARG A 42 -28.78 4.38 5.37
C ARG A 42 -29.99 5.31 5.50
N SER A 43 -29.90 6.31 6.38
CA SER A 43 -31.07 7.13 6.75
C SER A 43 -31.26 8.40 5.91
N ASP A 44 -30.29 8.84 5.10
CA ASP A 44 -30.49 9.96 4.18
C ASP A 44 -31.39 9.58 2.99
N ALA A 45 -32.09 10.57 2.47
CA ALA A 45 -33.06 10.38 1.39
C ALA A 45 -32.42 9.96 0.07
N LEU A 46 -31.25 10.50 -0.28
CA LEU A 46 -30.61 10.33 -1.59
C LEU A 46 -29.09 10.25 -1.46
N ALA A 47 -28.48 9.24 -2.08
CA ALA A 47 -27.03 9.14 -2.25
C ALA A 47 -26.70 8.57 -3.63
N THR A 48 -25.57 8.98 -4.20
CA THR A 48 -25.20 8.61 -5.57
C THR A 48 -24.40 7.30 -5.61
N TYR A 49 -24.50 6.59 -6.74
CA TYR A 49 -23.67 5.43 -7.11
C TYR A 49 -23.79 5.18 -8.62
N ARG A 50 -22.92 4.38 -9.21
CA ARG A 50 -23.05 3.94 -10.61
C ARG A 50 -23.75 2.58 -10.69
N ASN A 51 -24.78 2.52 -11.52
CA ASN A 51 -25.50 1.27 -11.78
C ASN A 51 -24.74 0.36 -12.77
N SER A 52 -25.32 -0.80 -13.10
CA SER A 52 -24.72 -1.79 -14.01
C SER A 52 -24.48 -1.29 -15.45
N SER A 53 -25.08 -0.17 -15.85
CA SER A 53 -24.82 0.48 -17.14
C SER A 53 -23.71 1.53 -17.06
N GLY A 54 -23.03 1.65 -15.90
CA GLY A 54 -22.03 2.68 -15.65
C GLY A 54 -22.60 4.08 -15.44
N VAL A 55 -23.93 4.24 -15.35
CA VAL A 55 -24.61 5.53 -15.19
C VAL A 55 -24.72 5.89 -13.70
N LEU A 56 -24.35 7.12 -13.35
CA LEU A 56 -24.50 7.69 -12.01
C LEU A 56 -25.98 7.93 -11.73
N VAL A 57 -26.52 7.28 -10.71
CA VAL A 57 -27.93 7.34 -10.30
C VAL A 57 -28.02 7.66 -8.80
N GLN A 58 -29.23 7.89 -8.29
CA GLN A 58 -29.49 8.10 -6.87
C GLN A 58 -30.22 6.89 -6.29
N ALA A 59 -29.75 6.41 -5.14
CA ALA A 59 -30.45 5.43 -4.31
C ALA A 59 -31.29 6.13 -3.25
N ALA A 60 -32.50 5.64 -2.99
CA ALA A 60 -33.36 6.09 -1.89
C ALA A 60 -32.81 5.69 -0.51
N ALA A 61 -33.48 6.12 0.56
CA ALA A 61 -33.16 5.71 1.93
C ALA A 61 -33.25 4.17 2.07
N ASN A 62 -32.26 3.57 2.74
CA ASN A 62 -32.07 2.12 2.89
C ASN A 62 -32.00 1.32 1.58
N GLU A 63 -31.88 1.97 0.43
CA GLU A 63 -31.61 1.28 -0.83
C GLU A 63 -30.10 0.98 -0.95
N PRO A 64 -29.71 -0.30 -1.10
CA PRO A 64 -28.31 -0.69 -1.26
C PRO A 64 -27.70 -0.10 -2.54
N ARG A 65 -26.44 0.34 -2.45
CA ARG A 65 -25.69 0.92 -3.57
C ARG A 65 -24.72 -0.10 -4.16
N PHE A 66 -25.22 -1.01 -4.99
CA PHE A 66 -24.39 -1.96 -5.74
C PHE A 66 -23.68 -1.21 -6.88
N ASP A 67 -22.45 -0.82 -6.62
CA ASP A 67 -21.71 0.15 -7.43
C ASP A 67 -20.90 -0.53 -8.53
N HIS A 68 -20.70 0.21 -9.61
CA HIS A 68 -20.03 -0.26 -10.82
C HIS A 68 -19.04 0.77 -11.32
N SER A 69 -18.04 0.32 -12.07
CA SER A 69 -17.16 1.24 -12.81
C SER A 69 -17.93 1.99 -13.91
N ALA A 70 -17.28 2.99 -14.51
CA ALA A 70 -17.85 3.70 -15.67
C ALA A 70 -18.13 2.78 -16.86
N SER A 71 -17.47 1.61 -16.96
CA SER A 71 -17.74 0.60 -17.99
C SER A 71 -18.80 -0.44 -17.58
N GLY A 72 -19.46 -0.27 -16.42
CA GLY A 72 -20.46 -1.23 -15.92
C GLY A 72 -19.86 -2.47 -15.24
N THR A 73 -18.56 -2.53 -14.99
CA THR A 73 -17.95 -3.64 -14.23
C THR A 73 -18.33 -3.56 -12.74
N PRO A 74 -18.86 -4.64 -12.11
CA PRO A 74 -19.23 -4.63 -10.69
C PRO A 74 -18.05 -4.39 -9.74
N LEU A 75 -18.19 -3.39 -8.87
CA LEU A 75 -17.20 -3.04 -7.85
C LEU A 75 -17.53 -3.62 -6.48
N GLY A 76 -18.83 -3.81 -6.18
CA GLY A 76 -19.34 -4.35 -4.93
C GLY A 76 -20.40 -3.44 -4.31
N LEU A 77 -20.78 -3.71 -3.06
CA LEU A 77 -21.65 -2.83 -2.29
C LEU A 77 -20.83 -1.66 -1.73
N LEU A 78 -21.16 -0.45 -2.17
CA LEU A 78 -20.50 0.77 -1.76
C LEU A 78 -20.84 1.14 -0.30
N MET A 79 -19.79 1.31 0.48
CA MET A 79 -19.80 1.70 1.88
C MET A 79 -19.04 3.01 2.04
N GLU A 80 -19.65 3.98 2.71
CA GLU A 80 -19.05 5.29 2.94
C GLU A 80 -19.46 5.84 4.31
N PRO A 81 -18.58 6.61 4.98
CA PRO A 81 -18.86 7.25 6.28
C PRO A 81 -19.85 8.40 6.13
N SER A 82 -20.37 8.95 7.23
CA SER A 82 -21.22 10.14 7.16
C SER A 82 -20.39 11.34 6.69
N ARG A 83 -20.95 12.14 5.77
CA ARG A 83 -20.26 13.28 5.16
C ARG A 83 -21.20 14.42 4.86
N GLN A 84 -20.70 15.64 5.07
CA GLN A 84 -21.35 16.84 4.61
C GLN A 84 -20.55 17.44 3.45
N ASN A 85 -21.22 17.67 2.32
CA ASN A 85 -20.70 18.60 1.32
C ASN A 85 -20.90 20.02 1.86
N LYS A 86 -19.77 20.65 2.21
CA LYS A 86 -19.70 21.99 2.81
C LYS A 86 -20.02 23.09 1.80
N THR A 87 -20.14 22.76 0.51
CA THR A 87 -20.57 23.72 -0.51
C THR A 87 -22.08 23.91 -0.46
N SER A 88 -22.57 25.13 -0.70
CA SER A 88 -24.00 25.45 -0.71
C SER A 88 -24.57 25.73 -2.10
N ALA A 89 -23.73 25.97 -3.10
CA ALA A 89 -24.19 26.20 -4.48
C ALA A 89 -24.84 24.94 -5.09
N TYR A 90 -25.71 25.11 -6.09
CA TYR A 90 -26.33 24.01 -6.83
C TYR A 90 -25.29 23.24 -7.65
N ASN A 91 -24.80 22.10 -7.16
CA ASN A 91 -23.69 21.39 -7.80
C ASN A 91 -24.11 20.42 -8.91
N ALA A 92 -25.34 19.94 -8.90
CA ALA A 92 -25.86 18.98 -9.89
C ALA A 92 -26.83 19.59 -10.90
N SER A 93 -27.51 20.68 -10.53
CA SER A 93 -28.52 21.34 -11.37
C SER A 93 -28.38 22.85 -11.26
N PRO A 94 -27.27 23.44 -11.72
CA PRO A 94 -27.11 24.89 -11.69
C PRO A 94 -28.23 25.55 -12.52
N VAL A 95 -28.84 26.58 -11.92
CA VAL A 95 -29.87 27.41 -12.58
C VAL A 95 -29.36 28.82 -12.85
N ASP A 96 -28.42 29.29 -12.04
CA ASP A 96 -27.75 30.58 -12.11
C ASP A 96 -26.35 30.48 -11.48
N LEU A 97 -25.73 31.63 -11.18
CA LEU A 97 -24.42 31.72 -10.52
C LEU A 97 -24.54 31.96 -8.99
N THR A 98 -25.68 31.69 -8.38
CA THR A 98 -25.87 31.88 -6.93
C THR A 98 -24.90 30.99 -6.14
N GLY A 99 -24.15 31.62 -5.24
CA GLY A 99 -23.11 30.94 -4.45
C GLY A 99 -21.78 30.73 -5.20
N LEU A 100 -21.59 31.36 -6.36
CA LEU A 100 -20.35 31.30 -7.15
C LEU A 100 -19.77 32.71 -7.30
N THR A 101 -18.50 32.88 -6.91
CA THR A 101 -17.79 34.17 -7.03
C THR A 101 -16.64 34.08 -8.02
N ALA A 102 -16.75 34.81 -9.14
CA ALA A 102 -15.71 34.94 -10.16
C ALA A 102 -14.46 35.67 -9.63
N GLY A 103 -13.28 35.31 -10.13
CA GLY A 103 -12.03 36.02 -9.87
C GLY A 103 -10.89 35.62 -10.82
N GLY A 104 -9.75 36.29 -10.68
CA GLY A 104 -8.59 36.09 -11.56
C GLY A 104 -8.65 36.99 -12.79
N ASN A 105 -8.86 36.41 -13.98
CA ASN A 105 -8.96 37.16 -15.24
C ASN A 105 -10.35 37.78 -15.42
N ALA A 106 -10.45 39.11 -15.43
CA ALA A 106 -11.69 39.85 -15.63
C ALA A 106 -12.31 39.66 -17.03
N SER A 107 -11.53 39.19 -18.02
CA SER A 107 -12.02 38.92 -19.38
C SER A 107 -12.63 37.52 -19.54
N ALA A 108 -12.52 36.66 -18.52
CA ALA A 108 -13.10 35.33 -18.58
C ALA A 108 -14.63 35.38 -18.41
N VAL A 109 -15.33 34.54 -19.17
CA VAL A 109 -16.78 34.41 -19.09
C VAL A 109 -17.12 33.21 -18.22
N ILE A 110 -17.98 33.41 -17.22
CA ILE A 110 -18.53 32.35 -16.39
C ILE A 110 -20.03 32.28 -16.64
N ALA A 111 -20.51 31.12 -17.06
CA ALA A 111 -21.91 30.94 -17.46
C ALA A 111 -22.46 29.57 -17.06
N VAL A 112 -23.78 29.50 -16.92
CA VAL A 112 -24.51 28.23 -16.88
C VAL A 112 -24.84 27.83 -18.33
N VAL A 113 -24.41 26.66 -18.77
CA VAL A 113 -24.63 26.16 -20.13
C VAL A 113 -25.32 24.80 -20.13
N ASP A 114 -26.11 24.51 -21.16
CA ASP A 114 -26.65 23.17 -21.39
C ASP A 114 -25.54 22.27 -21.97
N ASP A 115 -25.35 21.09 -21.36
CA ASP A 115 -24.42 20.08 -21.84
C ASP A 115 -25.00 18.67 -21.75
N THR A 116 -26.31 18.54 -21.95
CA THR A 116 -27.08 17.30 -21.76
C THR A 116 -26.48 16.10 -22.51
N SER A 117 -25.98 16.31 -23.73
CA SER A 117 -25.41 15.27 -24.59
C SER A 117 -24.11 14.70 -24.01
N ASN A 118 -23.15 15.56 -23.65
CA ASN A 118 -21.87 15.13 -23.07
C ASN A 118 -22.05 14.54 -21.65
N LEU A 119 -23.00 15.08 -20.87
CA LEU A 119 -23.36 14.49 -19.58
C LEU A 119 -23.95 13.08 -19.74
N THR A 120 -24.84 12.87 -20.71
CA THR A 120 -25.40 11.54 -20.99
C THR A 120 -24.31 10.57 -21.43
N ALA A 121 -23.41 11.00 -22.33
CA ALA A 121 -22.28 10.19 -22.79
C ALA A 121 -21.31 9.79 -21.67
N ALA A 122 -21.14 10.66 -20.66
CA ALA A 122 -20.34 10.37 -19.46
C ALA A 122 -21.07 9.56 -18.38
N GLY A 123 -22.34 9.18 -18.64
CA GLY A 123 -23.19 8.49 -17.67
C GLY A 123 -23.59 9.38 -16.49
N LEU A 124 -23.72 10.68 -16.68
CA LEU A 124 -24.09 11.67 -15.65
C LEU A 124 -25.48 12.30 -15.88
N GLY A 125 -26.13 11.99 -17.01
CA GLY A 125 -27.38 12.64 -17.43
C GLY A 125 -28.57 12.48 -16.47
N SER A 126 -28.56 11.51 -15.56
CA SER A 126 -29.64 11.23 -14.60
C SER A 126 -29.57 12.01 -13.28
N ILE A 127 -28.49 12.75 -13.02
CA ILE A 127 -28.25 13.39 -11.70
C ILE A 127 -28.69 14.86 -11.65
N GLY A 128 -29.07 15.45 -12.79
CA GLY A 128 -29.40 16.87 -12.85
C GLY A 128 -30.23 17.31 -14.05
N ASN A 129 -30.29 18.63 -14.25
CA ASN A 129 -31.09 19.29 -15.28
C ASN A 129 -30.38 19.45 -16.64
N GLY A 130 -29.28 18.74 -16.86
CA GLY A 130 -28.47 18.86 -18.08
C GLY A 130 -27.57 20.09 -18.14
N LYS A 131 -27.58 20.97 -17.13
CA LYS A 131 -26.77 22.20 -17.11
C LYS A 131 -25.51 22.06 -16.27
N VAL A 132 -24.49 22.84 -16.63
CA VAL A 132 -23.17 22.87 -15.97
C VAL A 132 -22.63 24.29 -15.86
N ILE A 133 -21.58 24.48 -15.06
CA ILE A 133 -20.84 25.75 -15.01
C ILE A 133 -19.69 25.70 -16.01
N GLU A 134 -19.61 26.68 -16.89
CA GLU A 134 -18.51 26.86 -17.84
C GLU A 134 -17.64 28.04 -17.41
N ILE A 135 -16.32 27.86 -17.44
CA ILE A 135 -15.32 28.94 -17.34
C ILE A 135 -14.63 29.01 -18.72
N ASP A 136 -14.89 30.08 -19.46
CA ASP A 136 -14.24 30.38 -20.72
C ASP A 136 -13.16 31.43 -20.52
N ASN A 137 -11.91 30.99 -20.52
CA ASN A 137 -10.73 31.84 -20.43
C ASN A 137 -9.91 31.79 -21.74
N ALA A 138 -10.56 31.46 -22.87
CA ALA A 138 -9.88 31.20 -24.14
C ALA A 138 -9.42 32.49 -24.85
N GLN A 139 -10.12 33.61 -24.65
CA GLN A 139 -9.83 34.87 -25.36
C GLN A 139 -8.55 35.59 -24.85
N GLY A 140 -7.90 35.10 -23.79
CA GLY A 140 -6.69 35.71 -23.23
C GLY A 140 -6.98 36.74 -22.13
N GLY A 141 -5.92 37.44 -21.69
CA GLY A 141 -5.94 38.40 -20.57
C GLY A 141 -4.74 38.22 -19.63
N SER A 142 -4.85 38.66 -18.37
CA SER A 142 -3.80 38.47 -17.37
C SER A 142 -4.16 37.32 -16.41
N GLY A 143 -3.70 36.11 -16.72
CA GLY A 143 -3.65 34.99 -15.77
C GLY A 143 -4.84 34.00 -15.78
N THR A 144 -4.87 33.16 -14.75
CA THR A 144 -5.85 32.09 -14.55
C THR A 144 -7.19 32.65 -14.05
N ALA A 145 -8.29 32.31 -14.72
CA ALA A 145 -9.64 32.58 -14.23
C ALA A 145 -10.06 31.50 -13.23
N TYR A 146 -10.85 31.88 -12.22
CA TYR A 146 -11.39 30.94 -11.27
C TYR A 146 -12.78 31.32 -10.75
N VAL A 147 -13.51 30.32 -10.27
CA VAL A 147 -14.76 30.47 -9.53
C VAL A 147 -14.52 29.96 -8.12
N THR A 148 -14.80 30.78 -7.12
CA THR A 148 -14.83 30.38 -5.71
C THR A 148 -16.24 29.92 -5.35
N ILE A 149 -16.35 28.72 -4.79
CA ILE A 149 -17.63 28.12 -4.41
C ILE A 149 -18.00 28.52 -2.98
N ALA A 150 -19.24 28.95 -2.76
CA ALA A 150 -19.75 29.22 -1.42
C ALA A 150 -19.71 27.97 -0.54
N GLY A 151 -19.20 28.13 0.68
CA GLY A 151 -18.83 27.04 1.59
C GLY A 151 -17.36 27.12 1.99
N THR A 152 -17.07 27.02 3.28
CA THR A 152 -15.70 27.03 3.82
C THR A 152 -15.34 25.68 4.43
N VAL A 153 -14.05 25.42 4.61
CA VAL A 153 -13.55 24.24 5.33
C VAL A 153 -13.96 24.27 6.82
N GLY A 154 -14.11 25.44 7.43
CA GLY A 154 -14.60 25.61 8.81
C GLY A 154 -13.63 25.16 9.91
N ASN A 155 -12.65 24.31 9.60
CA ASN A 155 -11.56 23.89 10.48
C ASN A 155 -10.31 23.52 9.65
N THR A 156 -9.22 23.19 10.33
CA THR A 156 -7.93 22.80 9.71
C THR A 156 -7.71 21.28 9.74
N ASN A 157 -8.76 20.47 9.95
CA ASN A 157 -8.64 19.02 9.80
C ASN A 157 -8.41 18.65 8.33
N ALA A 158 -8.03 17.40 8.06
CA ALA A 158 -7.92 16.93 6.69
C ALA A 158 -9.27 17.04 5.96
N HIS A 159 -9.25 17.57 4.74
CA HIS A 159 -10.37 17.73 3.84
C HIS A 159 -10.10 17.03 2.51
N SER A 160 -11.16 16.76 1.78
CA SER A 160 -11.09 16.23 0.42
C SER A 160 -12.02 17.01 -0.49
N MET A 161 -11.64 17.11 -1.76
CA MET A 161 -12.41 17.83 -2.78
C MET A 161 -12.55 17.00 -4.03
N SER A 162 -13.71 17.06 -4.68
CA SER A 162 -13.90 16.44 -5.99
C SER A 162 -14.84 17.24 -6.89
N CYS A 163 -14.70 17.05 -8.20
CA CYS A 163 -15.54 17.67 -9.22
C CYS A 163 -15.44 16.87 -10.52
N TYR A 164 -16.53 16.76 -11.28
CA TYR A 164 -16.46 16.32 -12.67
C TYR A 164 -16.07 17.50 -13.56
N ILE A 165 -14.99 17.35 -14.31
CA ILE A 165 -14.43 18.38 -15.18
C ILE A 165 -14.39 17.88 -16.61
N TYR A 166 -14.78 18.73 -17.55
CA TYR A 166 -14.61 18.52 -18.99
C TYR A 166 -13.86 19.72 -19.60
N PRO A 167 -12.54 19.63 -19.81
CA PRO A 167 -11.77 20.64 -20.53
C PRO A 167 -12.16 20.62 -22.01
N LEU A 168 -12.75 21.71 -22.49
CA LEU A 168 -13.07 21.91 -23.91
C LEU A 168 -11.85 22.38 -24.70
N ILE A 169 -11.02 23.22 -24.06
CA ILE A 169 -9.76 23.72 -24.62
C ILE A 169 -8.72 23.67 -23.50
N GLY A 170 -7.61 22.95 -23.71
CA GLY A 170 -6.50 22.89 -22.77
C GLY A 170 -6.79 22.10 -21.50
N ALA A 171 -6.79 22.79 -20.35
CA ALA A 171 -6.82 22.20 -19.01
C ALA A 171 -7.79 22.93 -18.07
N GLY A 172 -8.26 22.23 -17.04
CA GLY A 172 -8.99 22.78 -15.89
C GLY A 172 -8.44 22.23 -14.59
N ALA A 173 -8.79 22.82 -13.44
CA ALA A 173 -8.30 22.36 -12.14
C ALA A 173 -9.27 22.62 -10.99
N ILE A 174 -9.08 21.87 -9.91
CA ILE A 174 -9.64 22.15 -8.57
C ILE A 174 -8.51 22.56 -7.62
N GLN A 175 -8.79 23.45 -6.68
CA GLN A 175 -7.85 23.87 -5.64
C GLN A 175 -8.56 24.49 -4.43
N LEU A 176 -7.85 24.68 -3.33
CA LEU A 176 -8.29 25.56 -2.24
C LEU A 176 -7.93 27.02 -2.57
N SER A 177 -8.62 27.95 -1.91
CA SER A 177 -8.44 29.39 -2.12
C SER A 177 -7.05 29.94 -1.74
N ASP A 178 -6.22 29.16 -1.06
CA ASP A 178 -4.80 29.45 -0.78
C ASP A 178 -3.82 28.85 -1.78
N GLY A 179 -4.32 28.23 -2.86
CA GLY A 179 -3.50 27.46 -3.80
C GLY A 179 -3.13 26.06 -3.30
N GLY A 180 -3.47 25.72 -2.05
CA GLY A 180 -3.31 24.38 -1.51
C GLY A 180 -4.18 23.37 -2.26
N GLY A 181 -3.73 22.12 -2.34
CA GLY A 181 -4.54 21.04 -2.92
C GLY A 181 -4.82 21.15 -4.43
N TYR A 182 -4.03 21.93 -5.16
CA TYR A 182 -4.14 22.07 -6.61
C TYR A 182 -4.08 20.70 -7.31
N THR A 183 -5.08 20.41 -8.15
CA THR A 183 -5.13 19.23 -9.01
C THR A 183 -5.68 19.63 -10.36
N ALA A 184 -4.81 19.58 -11.38
CA ALA A 184 -5.18 19.86 -12.76
C ALA A 184 -5.57 18.59 -13.51
N ILE A 185 -6.41 18.76 -14.52
CA ILE A 185 -6.68 17.78 -15.56
C ILE A 185 -6.42 18.46 -16.91
N SER A 186 -5.62 17.80 -17.74
CA SER A 186 -5.32 18.23 -19.11
C SER A 186 -6.06 17.36 -20.12
N SER A 187 -6.62 17.98 -21.15
CA SER A 187 -7.06 17.38 -22.42
C SER A 187 -7.68 15.97 -22.31
N VAL A 188 -8.92 15.89 -21.81
CA VAL A 188 -9.75 14.68 -21.86
C VAL A 188 -10.95 14.89 -22.80
N SER A 189 -11.45 13.81 -23.42
CA SER A 189 -12.54 13.87 -24.38
C SER A 189 -13.95 13.85 -23.76
N ALA A 190 -14.06 13.69 -22.44
CA ALA A 190 -15.32 13.61 -21.71
C ALA A 190 -15.17 14.08 -20.26
N TYR A 191 -16.31 14.22 -19.56
CA TYR A 191 -16.32 14.49 -18.13
C TYR A 191 -15.55 13.42 -17.35
N THR A 192 -14.57 13.88 -16.57
CA THR A 192 -13.75 13.03 -15.72
C THR A 192 -13.87 13.49 -14.27
N LEU A 193 -14.05 12.55 -13.34
CA LEU A 193 -14.02 12.85 -11.91
C LEU A 193 -12.58 13.18 -11.49
N VAL A 194 -12.35 14.44 -11.13
CA VAL A 194 -11.10 14.89 -10.52
C VAL A 194 -11.28 14.91 -9.01
N GLN A 195 -10.29 14.36 -8.29
CA GLN A 195 -10.31 14.24 -6.84
C GLN A 195 -9.00 14.72 -6.25
N LYS A 196 -9.07 15.39 -5.11
CA LYS A 196 -7.94 15.64 -4.23
C LYS A 196 -8.28 15.17 -2.83
N HIS A 197 -7.51 14.21 -2.36
CA HIS A 197 -7.65 13.57 -1.05
C HIS A 197 -6.71 14.24 -0.03
N ASN A 198 -7.05 14.13 1.25
CA ASN A 198 -6.18 14.42 2.40
C ASN A 198 -5.42 15.77 2.34
N ILE A 199 -6.17 16.87 2.17
CA ILE A 199 -5.64 18.23 2.16
C ILE A 199 -5.81 18.83 3.56
N THR A 200 -4.74 19.29 4.18
CA THR A 200 -4.83 20.06 5.44
C THR A 200 -4.90 21.56 5.11
N PRO A 201 -6.05 22.23 5.32
CA PRO A 201 -6.18 23.66 5.04
C PRO A 201 -5.31 24.49 5.98
N THR A 202 -4.76 25.60 5.47
CA THR A 202 -3.96 26.53 6.30
C THR A 202 -4.82 27.45 7.19
N SER A 203 -6.14 27.48 6.98
CA SER A 203 -7.08 28.33 7.71
C SER A 203 -8.51 27.78 7.60
N THR A 204 -9.39 28.16 8.53
CA THR A 204 -10.80 27.75 8.56
C THR A 204 -11.66 28.42 7.49
N SER A 205 -11.19 29.54 6.91
CA SER A 205 -11.91 30.31 5.90
C SER A 205 -11.66 29.86 4.46
N ARG A 206 -10.83 28.83 4.25
CA ARG A 206 -10.51 28.35 2.90
C ARG A 206 -11.75 27.78 2.22
N GLN A 207 -11.85 28.03 0.91
CA GLN A 207 -12.95 27.61 0.06
C GLN A 207 -12.43 26.80 -1.12
N MET A 208 -13.29 25.97 -1.71
CA MET A 208 -13.00 25.31 -2.98
C MET A 208 -13.03 26.33 -4.12
N ARG A 209 -12.07 26.20 -5.05
CA ARG A 209 -12.02 26.94 -6.31
C ARG A 209 -11.94 25.98 -7.49
N LEU A 210 -12.64 26.35 -8.55
CA LEU A 210 -12.52 25.78 -9.89
C LEU A 210 -11.70 26.75 -10.71
N SER A 211 -10.65 26.31 -11.39
CA SER A 211 -9.76 27.20 -12.14
C SER A 211 -9.54 26.75 -13.58
N CYS A 212 -9.33 27.74 -14.44
CA CYS A 212 -9.11 27.57 -15.87
C CYS A 212 -7.94 28.50 -16.28
N PRO A 213 -6.77 27.96 -16.64
CA PRO A 213 -5.63 28.76 -17.11
C PRO A 213 -5.97 29.63 -18.32
N ILE A 214 -5.11 30.61 -18.61
CA ILE A 214 -5.26 31.46 -19.79
C ILE A 214 -5.21 30.62 -21.08
N GLY A 215 -6.07 30.96 -22.04
CA GLY A 215 -6.18 30.24 -23.32
C GLY A 215 -6.99 28.94 -23.23
N HIS A 216 -7.56 28.63 -22.07
CA HIS A 216 -8.30 27.38 -21.83
C HIS A 216 -9.80 27.63 -21.61
N LYS A 217 -10.57 26.55 -21.73
CA LYS A 217 -12.02 26.53 -21.49
C LYS A 217 -12.41 25.20 -20.85
N ALA A 218 -13.21 25.22 -19.78
CA ALA A 218 -13.62 24.00 -19.08
C ALA A 218 -15.03 24.10 -18.49
N ARG A 219 -15.68 22.94 -18.38
CA ARG A 219 -16.99 22.76 -17.75
C ARG A 219 -16.87 21.95 -16.47
N PHE A 220 -17.72 22.27 -15.49
CA PHE A 220 -17.66 21.74 -14.13
C PHE A 220 -19.06 21.38 -13.62
N LEU A 221 -19.15 20.24 -12.92
CA LEU A 221 -20.36 19.75 -12.26
C LEU A 221 -19.98 18.93 -11.00
N LEU A 222 -20.92 18.75 -10.08
CA LEU A 222 -20.81 17.90 -8.88
C LEU A 222 -19.58 18.26 -8.03
N TRP A 223 -19.31 19.55 -7.87
CA TRP A 223 -18.27 20.01 -6.96
C TRP A 223 -18.64 19.66 -5.51
N GLN A 224 -17.62 19.26 -4.76
CA GLN A 224 -17.77 18.76 -3.41
C GLN A 224 -16.55 19.14 -2.58
N LEU A 225 -16.80 19.69 -1.40
CA LEU A 225 -15.79 19.94 -0.36
C LEU A 225 -16.26 19.25 0.92
N GLU A 226 -15.47 18.30 1.41
CA GLU A 226 -15.82 17.47 2.57
C GLU A 226 -14.69 17.49 3.60
N GLU A 227 -15.05 17.38 4.87
CA GLU A 227 -14.07 17.00 5.89
C GLU A 227 -13.82 15.49 5.81
N GLY A 228 -12.55 15.08 5.80
CA GLY A 228 -12.14 13.69 5.65
C GLY A 228 -10.92 13.52 4.77
N THR A 229 -10.22 12.41 4.95
CA THR A 229 -8.99 12.08 4.21
C THR A 229 -9.24 11.56 2.80
N ALA A 230 -10.48 11.25 2.44
CA ALA A 230 -10.82 10.93 1.06
C ALA A 230 -12.19 11.38 0.60
N CYS A 231 -12.29 11.62 -0.71
CA CYS A 231 -13.53 11.96 -1.40
C CYS A 231 -14.53 10.80 -1.37
N THR A 232 -15.78 11.12 -1.04
CA THR A 232 -16.89 10.18 -1.21
C THR A 232 -17.58 10.39 -2.56
N THR A 233 -18.55 9.55 -2.90
CA THR A 233 -19.43 9.77 -4.05
C THR A 233 -20.13 11.14 -3.95
N PRO A 234 -20.49 11.75 -5.09
CA PRO A 234 -21.13 13.06 -5.08
C PRO A 234 -22.36 13.15 -4.17
N ILE A 235 -22.31 14.12 -3.25
CA ILE A 235 -23.41 14.56 -2.40
C ILE A 235 -24.00 15.80 -3.07
N ILE A 236 -25.23 15.67 -3.52
CA ILE A 236 -25.92 16.69 -4.31
C ILE A 236 -26.39 17.81 -3.38
N THR A 237 -26.07 19.04 -3.74
CA THR A 237 -26.46 20.26 -3.03
C THR A 237 -27.48 21.03 -3.87
N SER A 238 -28.49 21.58 -3.19
CA SER A 238 -29.61 22.28 -3.81
C SER A 238 -29.81 23.67 -3.18
N GLY A 239 -28.78 24.52 -3.26
CA GLY A 239 -28.80 25.86 -2.64
C GLY A 239 -28.46 25.88 -1.14
N ALA A 240 -28.14 24.73 -0.54
CA ALA A 240 -27.68 24.57 0.83
C ALA A 240 -26.69 23.41 0.93
N THR A 241 -25.94 23.34 2.04
CA THR A 241 -25.09 22.18 2.33
C THR A 241 -25.95 20.93 2.49
N ALA A 242 -25.39 19.77 2.15
CA ALA A 242 -26.10 18.50 2.19
C ALA A 242 -25.26 17.44 2.90
N THR A 243 -25.94 16.55 3.64
CA THR A 243 -25.29 15.48 4.41
C THR A 243 -25.74 14.12 3.91
N ARG A 244 -24.79 13.28 3.54
CA ARG A 244 -24.98 11.84 3.31
C ARG A 244 -24.67 11.10 4.61
N GLN A 245 -25.55 10.20 5.02
CA GLN A 245 -25.37 9.38 6.21
C GLN A 245 -24.48 8.17 5.89
N HIS A 246 -23.88 7.61 6.94
CA HIS A 246 -23.01 6.44 6.79
C HIS A 246 -23.80 5.20 6.37
N ASN A 247 -23.13 4.25 5.73
CA ASN A 247 -23.71 2.97 5.37
C ASN A 247 -23.35 1.90 6.40
N ARG A 248 -24.24 0.93 6.58
CA ARG A 248 -23.90 -0.31 7.30
C ARG A 248 -24.72 -1.48 6.78
N ILE A 249 -24.11 -2.66 6.83
CA ILE A 249 -24.76 -3.94 6.63
C ILE A 249 -24.89 -4.56 8.02
N LEU A 250 -26.10 -4.95 8.40
CA LEU A 250 -26.39 -5.43 9.75
C LEU A 250 -27.25 -6.69 9.68
N LEU A 251 -26.88 -7.66 10.49
CA LEU A 251 -27.71 -8.78 10.91
C LEU A 251 -27.91 -8.69 12.43
N THR A 252 -29.17 -8.64 12.90
CA THR A 252 -29.51 -8.59 14.34
C THR A 252 -29.88 -9.94 14.94
N THR A 253 -29.94 -10.98 14.12
CA THR A 253 -30.27 -12.35 14.52
C THR A 253 -29.12 -13.27 14.14
N LEU A 254 -27.95 -13.06 14.74
CA LEU A 254 -26.74 -13.76 14.32
C LEU A 254 -26.88 -15.30 14.32
N ALA A 255 -27.60 -15.84 15.30
CA ALA A 255 -27.92 -17.27 15.41
C ALA A 255 -28.75 -17.84 14.23
N SER A 256 -29.28 -16.99 13.34
CA SER A 256 -29.95 -17.44 12.11
C SER A 256 -29.00 -17.87 11.01
N LEU A 257 -27.71 -17.53 11.09
CA LEU A 257 -26.70 -18.04 10.18
C LEU A 257 -26.40 -19.50 10.50
N GLN A 258 -26.43 -20.35 9.47
CA GLN A 258 -26.19 -21.78 9.66
C GLN A 258 -24.74 -22.07 10.07
N ALA A 259 -23.81 -21.25 9.59
CA ALA A 259 -22.40 -21.37 9.86
C ALA A 259 -21.92 -20.55 11.07
N TRP A 260 -22.82 -19.88 11.81
CA TRP A 260 -22.40 -19.18 13.02
C TRP A 260 -22.21 -20.15 14.19
N ASN A 261 -21.02 -20.15 14.76
CA ASN A 261 -20.68 -20.88 15.97
C ASN A 261 -19.83 -19.96 16.89
N PRO A 262 -20.31 -19.61 18.08
CA PRO A 262 -19.56 -18.73 18.98
C PRO A 262 -18.37 -19.42 19.64
N ASP A 263 -18.34 -20.76 19.70
CA ASP A 263 -17.27 -21.52 20.38
C ASP A 263 -16.05 -21.71 19.49
N GLU A 264 -16.25 -21.80 18.18
CA GLU A 264 -15.18 -21.79 17.18
C GLU A 264 -15.71 -21.35 15.82
N GLY A 265 -14.86 -20.79 14.98
CA GLY A 265 -15.30 -20.33 13.67
C GLY A 265 -14.27 -19.55 12.89
N ALA A 266 -14.70 -19.07 11.72
CA ALA A 266 -13.96 -18.08 10.96
C ALA A 266 -14.88 -17.14 10.18
N MET A 267 -14.38 -15.96 9.85
CA MET A 267 -15.02 -14.98 9.00
C MET A 267 -13.99 -14.40 8.03
N THR A 268 -14.36 -14.26 6.77
CA THR A 268 -13.53 -13.59 5.75
C THR A 268 -14.36 -12.56 4.99
N VAL A 269 -13.70 -11.53 4.47
CA VAL A 269 -14.31 -10.46 3.67
C VAL A 269 -13.31 -9.98 2.63
N GLU A 270 -13.77 -9.75 1.40
CA GLU A 270 -13.03 -9.00 0.39
C GLU A 270 -13.57 -7.58 0.31
N PHE A 271 -12.69 -6.59 0.42
CA PHE A 271 -13.05 -5.18 0.32
C PHE A 271 -12.08 -4.42 -0.59
N THR A 272 -12.53 -3.32 -1.19
CA THR A 272 -11.69 -2.44 -2.02
C THR A 272 -11.78 -1.03 -1.46
N PRO A 273 -10.71 -0.47 -0.86
CA PRO A 273 -10.76 0.86 -0.28
C PRO A 273 -10.70 1.93 -1.38
N LEU A 274 -11.43 3.03 -1.20
CA LEU A 274 -11.38 4.18 -2.11
C LEU A 274 -10.19 5.11 -1.83
N ASN A 275 -9.39 4.82 -0.80
CA ASN A 275 -8.22 5.57 -0.42
C ASN A 275 -7.14 4.71 0.25
N ASP A 276 -5.93 5.27 0.30
CA ASP A 276 -4.82 4.73 1.08
C ASP A 276 -5.11 5.08 2.55
N GLY A 277 -5.82 4.22 3.26
CA GLY A 277 -5.88 4.26 4.72
C GLY A 277 -7.19 4.60 5.39
N GLY A 278 -8.33 4.66 4.72
CA GLY A 278 -9.61 4.93 5.40
C GLY A 278 -9.78 6.39 5.81
N ASP A 279 -10.80 6.68 6.61
CA ASP A 279 -11.21 8.02 6.99
C ASP A 279 -10.63 8.44 8.35
N ALA A 280 -9.82 9.52 8.41
CA ALA A 280 -9.18 9.92 9.68
C ALA A 280 -10.18 10.38 10.73
N LEU A 281 -11.42 10.65 10.35
CA LEU A 281 -12.50 11.01 11.26
C LEU A 281 -13.11 9.80 11.98
N SER A 282 -12.80 8.57 11.56
CA SER A 282 -13.24 7.33 12.24
C SER A 282 -12.02 6.47 12.58
N SER A 283 -11.78 6.22 13.87
CA SER A 283 -10.61 5.44 14.30
C SER A 283 -10.69 3.96 13.89
N ASP A 284 -11.91 3.40 13.82
CA ASP A 284 -12.12 1.95 13.71
C ASP A 284 -13.14 1.60 12.60
N GLN A 285 -12.67 1.40 11.36
CA GLN A 285 -13.53 1.08 10.21
C GLN A 285 -13.72 -0.43 10.03
N TYR A 286 -14.80 -0.99 10.57
CA TYR A 286 -15.00 -2.45 10.57
C TYR A 286 -15.30 -3.02 9.19
N PHE A 287 -14.46 -3.94 8.71
CA PHE A 287 -14.73 -4.73 7.50
C PHE A 287 -15.79 -5.79 7.79
N ILE A 288 -15.60 -6.52 8.90
CA ILE A 288 -16.53 -7.52 9.41
C ILE A 288 -16.37 -7.64 10.93
N LEU A 289 -17.49 -7.74 11.66
CA LEU A 289 -17.52 -7.80 13.12
C LEU A 289 -18.73 -8.59 13.60
N ALA A 290 -18.51 -9.62 14.41
CA ALA A 290 -19.55 -10.21 15.25
C ALA A 290 -19.45 -9.62 16.67
N SER A 291 -20.57 -9.24 17.27
CA SER A 291 -20.58 -8.59 18.60
C SER A 291 -21.81 -8.92 19.46
N ASN A 292 -21.66 -8.71 20.77
CA ASN A 292 -22.75 -8.80 21.76
C ASN A 292 -23.64 -7.55 21.85
N GLY A 293 -24.07 -7.04 20.70
CA GLY A 293 -24.93 -5.85 20.62
C GLY A 293 -24.24 -4.70 19.88
N THR A 294 -24.55 -3.45 20.27
CA THR A 294 -23.96 -2.24 19.66
C THR A 294 -22.50 -2.01 20.09
N GLY A 295 -22.09 -2.58 21.22
CA GLY A 295 -20.75 -2.49 21.76
C GLY A 295 -19.76 -3.49 21.16
N VAL A 296 -18.55 -3.52 21.73
CA VAL A 296 -17.44 -4.41 21.33
C VAL A 296 -16.80 -5.08 22.55
N ASN A 297 -17.60 -5.34 23.58
CA ASN A 297 -17.15 -5.98 24.83
C ASN A 297 -16.86 -7.46 24.60
N ASP A 298 -17.71 -8.11 23.81
CA ASP A 298 -17.51 -9.47 23.33
C ASP A 298 -17.59 -9.42 21.81
N ALA A 299 -16.45 -9.62 21.15
CA ALA A 299 -16.31 -9.33 19.73
C ALA A 299 -15.22 -10.15 19.04
N PHE A 300 -15.53 -10.58 17.82
CA PHE A 300 -14.56 -11.08 16.84
C PHE A 300 -14.70 -10.25 15.57
N GLY A 301 -13.59 -9.75 15.02
CA GLY A 301 -13.66 -8.99 13.77
C GLY A 301 -12.33 -8.48 13.28
N VAL A 302 -12.38 -7.81 12.13
CA VAL A 302 -11.24 -7.10 11.54
C VAL A 302 -11.70 -5.72 11.09
N PHE A 303 -10.87 -4.71 11.35
CA PHE A 303 -11.17 -3.31 11.03
C PHE A 303 -9.94 -2.57 10.51
N GLY A 304 -10.16 -1.54 9.70
CA GLY A 304 -9.14 -0.61 9.26
C GLY A 304 -8.88 0.47 10.31
N ILE A 305 -7.62 0.90 10.41
CA ILE A 305 -7.19 2.03 11.25
C ILE A 305 -6.55 3.12 10.42
N THR A 306 -7.04 4.35 10.58
CA THR A 306 -6.71 5.40 9.63
C THR A 306 -5.31 6.01 9.69
N PRO A 307 -4.70 6.27 10.86
CA PRO A 307 -3.37 6.88 10.85
C PRO A 307 -2.29 5.94 10.30
N ARG A 308 -2.51 4.62 10.35
CA ARG A 308 -1.50 3.61 9.95
C ARG A 308 -1.84 2.90 8.64
N MET A 309 -3.03 3.14 8.10
CA MET A 309 -3.53 2.55 6.85
C MET A 309 -3.52 1.02 6.86
N LYS A 310 -3.77 0.40 8.01
CA LYS A 310 -3.65 -1.05 8.23
C LYS A 310 -4.95 -1.66 8.70
N ALA A 311 -5.04 -2.98 8.54
CA ALA A 311 -6.04 -3.75 9.25
C ALA A 311 -5.58 -4.06 10.68
N ARG A 312 -6.55 -4.31 11.53
CA ARG A 312 -6.37 -4.70 12.92
C ARG A 312 -7.42 -5.72 13.31
N ALA A 313 -7.00 -6.72 14.08
CA ALA A 313 -7.91 -7.68 14.68
C ALA A 313 -8.65 -7.06 15.87
N ARG A 314 -9.93 -7.40 16.01
CA ARG A 314 -10.71 -7.18 17.23
C ARG A 314 -11.03 -8.53 17.84
N VAL A 315 -10.46 -8.81 19.01
CA VAL A 315 -10.83 -9.95 19.84
C VAL A 315 -11.03 -9.44 21.25
N ALA A 316 -12.26 -9.55 21.77
CA ALA A 316 -12.60 -9.11 23.11
C ALA A 316 -13.57 -10.07 23.79
N ALA A 317 -13.43 -10.24 25.11
CA ALA A 317 -14.40 -10.93 25.96
C ALA A 317 -14.59 -10.18 27.28
N GLY A 318 -15.83 -9.94 27.68
CA GLY A 318 -16.16 -9.18 28.90
C GLY A 318 -15.54 -7.78 28.96
N GLY A 319 -15.24 -7.15 27.81
CA GLY A 319 -14.57 -5.86 27.71
C GLY A 319 -13.03 -5.92 27.67
N THR A 320 -12.41 -7.03 28.07
CA THR A 320 -10.97 -7.24 27.94
C THR A 320 -10.60 -7.47 26.47
N GLN A 321 -9.65 -6.70 25.95
CA GLN A 321 -9.16 -6.83 24.57
C GLN A 321 -7.95 -7.76 24.53
N PHE A 322 -8.09 -8.90 23.86
CA PHE A 322 -7.01 -9.88 23.63
C PHE A 322 -6.23 -9.59 22.35
N ALA A 323 -6.87 -8.94 21.39
CA ALA A 323 -6.24 -8.50 20.15
C ALA A 323 -6.63 -7.04 19.86
N ASN A 324 -5.60 -6.20 19.73
CA ASN A 324 -5.68 -4.82 19.26
C ASN A 324 -4.35 -4.42 18.57
N ALA A 325 -3.80 -5.35 17.79
CA ALA A 325 -2.52 -5.18 17.09
C ALA A 325 -2.71 -5.22 15.58
N ASP A 326 -1.93 -4.41 14.88
CA ASP A 326 -2.01 -4.26 13.43
C ASP A 326 -1.69 -5.60 12.75
N THR A 327 -2.55 -6.01 11.84
CA THR A 327 -2.31 -7.16 10.99
C THR A 327 -1.59 -6.66 9.75
N GLY A 328 -0.27 -6.74 9.76
CA GLY A 328 0.52 -6.84 8.54
C GLY A 328 0.47 -5.70 7.54
N GLN A 329 -0.26 -5.94 6.45
CA GLN A 329 -0.18 -5.19 5.20
C GLN A 329 -1.03 -3.93 5.24
N GLY A 330 -0.52 -2.85 4.65
CA GLY A 330 -1.32 -1.64 4.54
C GLY A 330 -2.13 -1.58 3.25
N PHE A 331 -3.09 -0.65 3.22
CA PHE A 331 -4.04 -0.54 2.15
C PHE A 331 -3.56 0.40 1.05
N VAL A 332 -3.74 -0.06 -0.18
CA VAL A 332 -3.56 0.71 -1.41
C VAL A 332 -4.92 0.91 -2.06
N LYS A 333 -5.23 2.17 -2.39
CA LYS A 333 -6.46 2.61 -3.02
C LYS A 333 -6.77 1.77 -4.25
N GLY A 334 -8.03 1.35 -4.37
CA GLY A 334 -8.55 0.66 -5.56
C GLY A 334 -8.14 -0.82 -5.65
N LYS A 335 -7.25 -1.29 -4.78
CA LYS A 335 -6.87 -2.70 -4.73
C LYS A 335 -7.83 -3.50 -3.85
N THR A 336 -8.27 -4.66 -4.31
CA THR A 336 -9.12 -5.54 -3.49
C THR A 336 -8.28 -6.31 -2.49
N TYR A 337 -8.57 -6.14 -1.20
CA TYR A 337 -7.94 -6.83 -0.08
C TYR A 337 -8.88 -7.88 0.52
N PRO A 338 -8.40 -9.12 0.67
CA PRO A 338 -9.01 -10.06 1.59
C PRO A 338 -8.60 -9.74 3.03
N ALA A 339 -9.52 -9.94 3.96
CA ALA A 339 -9.32 -9.86 5.39
C ALA A 339 -10.12 -10.95 6.09
N GLY A 340 -9.69 -11.37 7.27
CA GLY A 340 -10.48 -12.31 8.05
C GLY A 340 -9.92 -12.62 9.42
N ILE A 341 -10.72 -13.35 10.19
CA ILE A 341 -10.39 -13.81 11.53
C ILE A 341 -10.95 -15.20 11.74
N THR A 342 -10.18 -16.05 12.43
CA THR A 342 -10.62 -17.34 12.95
C THR A 342 -10.40 -17.38 14.44
N TRP A 343 -11.23 -18.13 15.16
CA TRP A 343 -11.17 -18.22 16.61
C TRP A 343 -11.48 -19.64 17.09
N GLN A 344 -10.88 -19.95 18.23
CA GLN A 344 -11.32 -20.95 19.18
C GLN A 344 -11.58 -20.22 20.49
N ASN A 345 -12.86 -20.01 20.82
CA ASN A 345 -13.29 -19.09 21.86
C ASN A 345 -12.74 -19.47 23.23
N GLY A 346 -12.19 -18.49 23.96
CA GLY A 346 -11.52 -18.72 25.23
C GLY A 346 -10.15 -19.39 25.14
N VAL A 347 -9.65 -19.66 23.93
CA VAL A 347 -8.34 -20.29 23.71
C VAL A 347 -7.45 -19.42 22.83
N SER A 348 -7.85 -19.17 21.58
CA SER A 348 -7.02 -18.44 20.62
C SER A 348 -7.82 -17.78 19.50
N ALA A 349 -7.18 -16.84 18.82
CA ALA A 349 -7.67 -16.27 17.57
C ALA A 349 -6.51 -15.97 16.63
N LYS A 350 -6.77 -16.02 15.33
CA LYS A 350 -5.84 -15.59 14.29
C LYS A 350 -6.55 -14.67 13.32
N ALA A 351 -5.94 -13.54 12.99
CA ALA A 351 -6.47 -12.65 11.96
C ALA A 351 -5.49 -12.52 10.81
N PHE A 352 -5.98 -12.25 9.60
CA PHE A 352 -5.14 -11.97 8.44
C PHE A 352 -5.68 -10.83 7.60
N THR A 353 -4.78 -10.19 6.83
CA THR A 353 -5.12 -9.32 5.70
C THR A 353 -4.14 -9.45 4.55
N GLY A 354 -4.62 -9.18 3.33
CA GLY A 354 -3.84 -9.36 2.12
C GLY A 354 -3.45 -10.83 1.89
N PRO A 355 -2.31 -11.11 1.24
CA PRO A 355 -1.79 -12.44 0.86
C PRO A 355 -1.23 -13.20 2.07
N ALA A 356 -1.97 -13.16 3.18
CA ALA A 356 -1.80 -13.97 4.38
C ALA A 356 -0.85 -13.41 5.47
N VAL A 357 -0.87 -12.10 5.76
CA VAL A 357 -0.15 -11.58 6.95
C VAL A 357 -1.00 -11.73 8.20
N PHE A 358 -0.46 -12.37 9.25
CA PHE A 358 -1.22 -12.75 10.45
C PHE A 358 -0.77 -12.14 11.77
N GLY A 359 -1.70 -12.12 12.72
CA GLY A 359 -1.45 -12.04 14.16
C GLY A 359 -2.05 -13.24 14.87
N ASP A 360 -1.26 -13.89 15.73
CA ASP A 360 -1.69 -14.95 16.62
C ASP A 360 -2.01 -14.36 18.00
N TYR A 361 -3.18 -14.69 18.55
CA TYR A 361 -3.66 -14.13 19.81
C TYR A 361 -4.11 -15.24 20.75
N THR A 362 -3.62 -15.21 21.99
CA THR A 362 -4.12 -16.09 23.06
C THR A 362 -5.27 -15.41 23.77
N MET A 363 -6.35 -16.16 24.00
CA MET A 363 -7.50 -15.71 24.79
C MET A 363 -7.45 -16.36 26.16
N SER A 364 -7.76 -15.61 27.22
CA SER A 364 -7.87 -16.14 28.59
C SER A 364 -9.31 -16.11 29.13
N ALA A 365 -10.27 -15.72 28.29
CA ALA A 365 -11.70 -15.70 28.62
C ALA A 365 -12.53 -15.89 27.34
N SER A 366 -13.70 -16.52 27.48
CA SER A 366 -14.63 -16.75 26.37
C SER A 366 -15.53 -15.55 26.14
N ALA A 367 -15.62 -15.10 24.88
CA ALA A 367 -16.57 -14.10 24.45
C ALA A 367 -17.98 -14.71 24.41
N SER A 368 -19.01 -13.97 24.82
CA SER A 368 -20.38 -14.49 24.90
C SER A 368 -21.45 -13.48 24.47
N GLY A 369 -22.70 -13.94 24.35
CA GLY A 369 -23.86 -13.06 24.11
C GLY A 369 -23.92 -12.43 22.71
N PHE A 370 -23.28 -13.04 21.71
CA PHE A 370 -23.30 -12.54 20.34
C PHE A 370 -24.72 -12.46 19.78
N THR A 371 -25.11 -11.28 19.34
CA THR A 371 -26.44 -11.03 18.77
C THR A 371 -26.38 -10.41 17.39
N ARG A 372 -25.24 -9.82 17.00
CA ARG A 372 -25.13 -9.02 15.77
C ARG A 372 -23.91 -9.37 14.94
N MET A 373 -24.06 -9.20 13.63
CA MET A 373 -22.92 -9.10 12.71
C MET A 373 -23.04 -7.82 11.87
N TYR A 374 -21.93 -7.11 11.78
CA TYR A 374 -21.72 -5.92 10.99
C TYR A 374 -20.77 -6.22 9.83
N ILE A 375 -21.05 -5.68 8.65
CA ILE A 375 -20.14 -5.74 7.49
C ILE A 375 -20.01 -4.32 6.92
N GLY A 376 -18.77 -3.87 6.70
CA GLY A 376 -18.44 -2.57 6.11
C GLY A 376 -18.81 -1.33 6.94
N GLY A 377 -19.36 -1.46 8.15
CA GLY A 377 -19.65 -0.34 9.05
C GLY A 377 -20.47 -0.72 10.29
N ARG A 378 -20.35 0.09 11.35
CA ARG A 378 -21.09 -0.07 12.63
C ARG A 378 -22.05 1.10 12.86
N ASP A 379 -22.96 0.94 13.83
CA ASP A 379 -23.93 1.94 14.26
C ASP A 379 -23.33 3.29 14.70
N THR A 380 -22.03 3.33 15.02
CA THR A 380 -21.35 4.53 15.52
C THR A 380 -20.76 5.43 14.42
N GLY A 381 -21.10 5.21 13.15
CA GLY A 381 -20.63 6.06 12.04
C GLY A 381 -19.29 5.66 11.41
N ASN A 382 -18.70 4.54 11.83
CA ASN A 382 -17.39 4.08 11.36
C ASN A 382 -17.53 3.13 10.15
N ALA A 383 -18.15 3.60 9.08
CA ALA A 383 -18.19 2.83 7.84
C ALA A 383 -16.80 2.83 7.19
N ILE A 384 -16.44 1.71 6.55
CA ILE A 384 -15.30 1.69 5.64
C ILE A 384 -15.61 2.64 4.48
N GLN A 385 -14.57 3.19 3.87
CA GLN A 385 -14.71 3.98 2.65
C GLN A 385 -14.26 3.14 1.46
N GLY A 386 -15.18 2.42 0.84
CA GLY A 386 -14.83 1.35 -0.09
C GLY A 386 -16.00 0.52 -0.57
N HIS A 387 -15.68 -0.56 -1.28
CA HIS A 387 -16.63 -1.57 -1.71
C HIS A 387 -16.44 -2.85 -0.92
N VAL A 388 -17.52 -3.41 -0.38
CA VAL A 388 -17.54 -4.79 0.11
C VAL A 388 -17.92 -5.68 -1.07
N ARG A 389 -17.13 -6.72 -1.34
CA ARG A 389 -17.31 -7.59 -2.52
C ARG A 389 -17.90 -8.95 -2.15
N THR A 390 -17.26 -9.63 -1.21
CA THR A 390 -17.68 -10.95 -0.74
C THR A 390 -17.44 -11.05 0.76
N ALA A 391 -18.18 -11.94 1.44
CA ALA A 391 -17.86 -12.36 2.79
C ALA A 391 -18.22 -13.83 2.99
N LYS A 392 -17.51 -14.54 3.86
CA LYS A 392 -17.81 -15.94 4.20
C LYS A 392 -17.75 -16.13 5.71
N ILE A 393 -18.68 -16.91 6.25
CA ILE A 393 -18.72 -17.32 7.65
C ILE A 393 -18.58 -18.84 7.71
N PHE A 394 -17.79 -19.34 8.65
CA PHE A 394 -17.50 -20.76 8.87
C PHE A 394 -17.80 -21.13 10.33
N ASP A 395 -18.36 -22.32 10.55
CA ASP A 395 -18.75 -22.81 11.89
C ASP A 395 -17.63 -23.53 12.66
N GLN A 396 -16.43 -23.54 12.09
CA GLN A 396 -15.25 -24.20 12.66
C GLN A 396 -14.01 -23.31 12.49
N THR A 397 -13.04 -23.52 13.38
CA THR A 397 -11.72 -22.91 13.25
C THR A 397 -11.10 -23.27 11.90
N ARG A 398 -10.44 -22.31 11.25
CA ARG A 398 -9.80 -22.50 9.93
C ARG A 398 -8.30 -22.29 10.00
N THR A 399 -7.56 -23.11 9.27
CA THR A 399 -6.14 -22.79 9.00
C THR A 399 -6.06 -21.59 8.05
N LEU A 400 -4.88 -20.98 7.97
CA LEU A 400 -4.65 -19.84 7.08
C LEU A 400 -4.94 -20.20 5.61
N SER A 401 -4.45 -21.35 5.14
CA SER A 401 -4.74 -21.85 3.79
C SER A 401 -6.24 -22.04 3.55
N GLN A 402 -6.97 -22.52 4.56
CA GLN A 402 -8.43 -22.70 4.45
C GLN A 402 -9.18 -21.37 4.38
N MET A 403 -8.75 -20.36 5.13
CA MET A 403 -9.32 -19.01 5.03
C MET A 403 -8.98 -18.34 3.70
N ALA A 404 -7.74 -18.48 3.24
CA ALA A 404 -7.27 -17.94 1.97
C ALA A 404 -7.94 -18.61 0.76
N SER A 405 -8.47 -19.82 0.92
CA SER A 405 -9.10 -20.59 -0.16
C SER A 405 -10.25 -19.82 -0.84
N GLY A 406 -10.07 -19.57 -2.14
CA GLY A 406 -11.01 -18.81 -2.97
C GLY A 406 -10.99 -17.31 -2.74
N LEU A 407 -9.98 -16.78 -2.04
CA LEU A 407 -9.65 -15.34 -1.98
C LEU A 407 -8.51 -14.98 -2.93
N PHE A 408 -7.74 -15.97 -3.38
CA PHE A 408 -6.68 -15.83 -4.38
C PHE A 408 -6.96 -16.75 -5.58
N SER A 409 -6.23 -16.51 -6.65
CA SER A 409 -6.34 -17.19 -7.94
C SER A 409 -4.96 -17.27 -8.60
N SER A 410 -4.84 -18.02 -9.69
CA SER A 410 -3.61 -18.09 -10.49
C SER A 410 -3.18 -16.75 -11.11
N ASN A 411 -4.10 -15.77 -11.14
CA ASN A 411 -3.83 -14.40 -11.59
C ASN A 411 -3.38 -13.49 -10.44
N ASP A 412 -3.26 -14.00 -9.22
CA ASP A 412 -2.65 -13.28 -8.12
C ASP A 412 -1.15 -13.57 -8.11
N TRP A 413 -0.33 -12.56 -8.42
CA TRP A 413 1.13 -12.70 -8.51
C TRP A 413 1.81 -11.94 -7.38
N ALA A 414 2.88 -12.48 -6.80
CA ALA A 414 3.53 -11.89 -5.64
C ALA A 414 5.05 -11.84 -5.71
N LEU A 415 5.63 -10.80 -5.10
CA LEU A 415 7.00 -10.84 -4.59
C LEU A 415 6.94 -11.22 -3.10
N ALA A 416 7.63 -12.28 -2.71
CA ALA A 416 7.64 -12.78 -1.33
C ALA A 416 8.85 -12.21 -0.57
N PHE A 417 8.61 -11.29 0.35
CA PHE A 417 9.67 -10.71 1.18
C PHE A 417 10.03 -11.64 2.32
N SER A 418 11.32 -11.66 2.66
CA SER A 418 11.96 -12.50 3.67
C SER A 418 13.07 -11.69 4.36
N GLY A 419 13.59 -12.21 5.46
CA GLY A 419 14.68 -11.57 6.22
C GLY A 419 14.21 -10.90 7.50
N GLN A 420 14.89 -9.82 7.92
CA GLN A 420 14.71 -9.27 9.26
C GLN A 420 13.89 -7.97 9.30
N SER A 421 14.14 -7.13 10.31
CA SER A 421 13.39 -5.90 10.59
C SER A 421 13.35 -4.89 9.44
N ASN A 422 14.42 -4.75 8.65
CA ASN A 422 14.38 -3.88 7.46
C ASN A 422 13.44 -4.42 6.37
N SER A 423 13.30 -5.75 6.24
CA SER A 423 12.28 -6.37 5.39
C SER A 423 10.86 -6.05 5.86
N VAL A 424 10.62 -6.16 7.18
CA VAL A 424 9.34 -5.79 7.81
C VAL A 424 9.03 -4.31 7.61
N GLY A 425 10.05 -3.45 7.65
CA GLY A 425 9.93 -2.00 7.56
C GLY A 425 9.29 -1.49 6.27
N TYR A 426 9.41 -2.21 5.15
CA TYR A 426 8.67 -1.85 3.93
C TYR A 426 7.15 -1.86 4.12
N PHE A 427 6.65 -2.69 5.02
CA PHE A 427 5.22 -2.86 5.31
C PHE A 427 4.81 -2.20 6.63
N SER A 428 5.76 -2.09 7.56
CA SER A 428 5.56 -1.53 8.89
C SER A 428 6.84 -0.91 9.42
N GLN A 429 7.00 0.37 9.16
CA GLN A 429 8.08 1.18 9.73
C GLN A 429 8.08 1.06 11.27
N GLN A 430 9.26 1.02 11.90
CA GLN A 430 9.38 0.64 13.31
C GLN A 430 8.83 1.65 14.32
N SER A 431 9.02 2.95 14.09
CA SER A 431 8.66 4.00 15.04
C SER A 431 7.19 4.42 14.96
N ASP A 432 6.58 4.42 13.78
CA ASP A 432 5.20 4.90 13.59
C ASP A 432 4.24 3.86 12.98
N SER A 433 4.75 2.69 12.57
CA SER A 433 3.98 1.62 11.94
C SER A 433 3.30 2.02 10.63
N THR A 434 3.83 3.02 9.91
CA THR A 434 3.40 3.37 8.54
C THR A 434 3.90 2.36 7.51
N ASN A 435 3.40 2.45 6.26
CA ASN A 435 3.64 1.50 5.18
C ASN A 435 4.08 2.17 3.86
N GLY A 436 4.82 3.29 3.92
CA GLY A 436 5.24 4.07 2.76
C GLY A 436 6.06 3.28 1.74
N GLY A 437 6.86 2.31 2.20
CA GLY A 437 7.59 1.39 1.32
C GLY A 437 6.67 0.58 0.40
N GLU A 438 5.70 -0.12 0.99
CA GLU A 438 4.70 -0.90 0.26
C GLU A 438 3.89 -0.03 -0.71
N ARG A 439 3.46 1.16 -0.25
CA ARG A 439 2.70 2.11 -1.06
C ARG A 439 3.48 2.63 -2.26
N ALA A 440 4.79 2.81 -2.13
CA ALA A 440 5.63 3.22 -3.24
C ALA A 440 5.94 2.04 -4.20
N MET A 441 6.02 0.82 -3.68
CA MET A 441 6.29 -0.39 -4.46
C MET A 441 5.09 -0.84 -5.30
N GLN A 442 3.89 -0.80 -4.75
CA GLN A 442 2.70 -1.38 -5.37
C GLN A 442 2.36 -0.77 -6.75
N PRO A 443 2.33 0.57 -6.94
CA PRO A 443 2.05 1.16 -8.26
C PRO A 443 3.13 0.82 -9.29
N VAL A 444 4.38 0.66 -8.86
CA VAL A 444 5.46 0.21 -9.75
C VAL A 444 5.20 -1.23 -10.18
N LEU A 445 4.82 -2.12 -9.27
CA LEU A 445 4.50 -3.50 -9.60
C LEU A 445 3.30 -3.60 -10.56
N ASP A 446 2.23 -2.86 -10.27
CA ASP A 446 0.99 -2.82 -11.05
C ASP A 446 1.14 -2.21 -12.44
N ALA A 447 2.16 -1.38 -12.66
CA ALA A 447 2.44 -0.81 -13.97
C ALA A 447 3.02 -1.82 -14.98
N PHE A 448 3.60 -2.93 -14.51
CA PHE A 448 4.24 -3.94 -15.36
C PHE A 448 3.44 -5.23 -15.47
N TRP A 449 2.88 -5.71 -14.37
CA TRP A 449 2.05 -6.92 -14.41
C TRP A 449 0.63 -6.56 -14.86
N ASN A 450 0.15 -7.26 -15.88
CA ASN A 450 -1.06 -6.99 -16.67
C ASN A 450 -2.29 -6.52 -15.87
N ALA A 451 -3.19 -5.77 -16.53
CA ALA A 451 -4.47 -5.32 -15.95
C ALA A 451 -5.42 -6.44 -15.46
N GLY A 452 -5.13 -7.71 -15.80
CA GLY A 452 -5.87 -8.88 -15.34
C GLY A 452 -5.25 -9.60 -14.12
N THR A 453 -4.07 -9.18 -13.65
CA THR A 453 -3.43 -9.74 -12.45
C THR A 453 -3.66 -8.86 -11.23
N ARG A 454 -3.81 -9.48 -10.07
CA ARG A 454 -3.79 -8.79 -8.77
C ARG A 454 -2.41 -9.00 -8.18
N ASN A 455 -1.61 -7.95 -8.15
CA ASN A 455 -0.19 -8.08 -7.81
C ASN A 455 0.02 -7.82 -6.32
N TRP A 456 0.90 -8.56 -5.68
CA TRP A 456 1.05 -8.58 -4.22
C TRP A 456 2.51 -8.47 -3.79
N LEU A 457 2.68 -7.87 -2.62
CA LEU A 457 3.91 -7.91 -1.84
C LEU A 457 3.56 -8.67 -0.57
N ILE A 458 4.25 -9.77 -0.28
CA ILE A 458 4.00 -10.60 0.90
C ILE A 458 5.03 -10.26 1.97
N ASN A 459 4.57 -9.80 3.14
CA ASN A 459 5.45 -9.57 4.29
C ASN A 459 5.77 -10.88 5.03
N GLY A 460 6.84 -11.55 4.63
CA GLY A 460 7.38 -12.70 5.35
C GLY A 460 8.56 -12.37 6.28
N GLY A 461 9.00 -11.11 6.36
CA GLY A 461 10.10 -10.69 7.22
C GLY A 461 9.77 -10.84 8.72
N THR A 462 10.80 -11.04 9.57
CA THR A 462 10.64 -11.20 11.02
C THR A 462 11.69 -10.40 11.78
N ASN A 463 11.26 -9.48 12.66
CA ASN A 463 12.16 -8.59 13.40
C ASN A 463 13.26 -9.32 14.17
N GLY A 464 14.48 -8.79 14.17
CA GLY A 464 15.58 -9.26 15.01
C GLY A 464 16.09 -10.67 14.70
N THR A 465 15.94 -11.14 13.45
CA THR A 465 16.33 -12.50 13.09
C THR A 465 17.72 -12.59 12.47
N SER A 466 18.46 -13.65 12.84
CA SER A 466 19.72 -14.05 12.21
C SER A 466 19.51 -15.27 11.30
N ILE A 467 20.55 -15.69 10.57
CA ILE A 467 20.55 -16.92 9.75
C ILE A 467 19.96 -18.13 10.52
N GLY A 468 20.28 -18.30 11.81
CA GLY A 468 19.79 -19.44 12.60
C GLY A 468 18.27 -19.48 12.78
N ASN A 469 17.59 -18.34 12.72
CA ASN A 469 16.12 -18.29 12.75
C ASN A 469 15.47 -18.68 11.42
N TRP A 470 16.27 -18.69 10.35
CA TRP A 470 15.85 -18.97 8.99
C TRP A 470 16.27 -20.36 8.49
N THR A 471 17.02 -21.12 9.29
CA THR A 471 17.44 -22.49 8.95
C THR A 471 16.46 -23.56 9.45
N ALA A 472 16.19 -24.55 8.60
CA ALA A 472 15.37 -25.71 8.95
C ALA A 472 16.07 -26.65 9.96
N PRO A 473 15.33 -27.49 10.71
CA PRO A 473 13.86 -27.61 10.74
C PRO A 473 13.18 -26.69 11.77
N SER A 474 13.94 -26.03 12.64
CA SER A 474 13.43 -25.33 13.83
C SER A 474 13.40 -23.81 13.72
N GLY A 475 13.85 -23.23 12.60
CA GLY A 475 13.84 -21.79 12.37
C GLY A 475 12.44 -21.21 12.44
N THR A 476 12.14 -20.44 13.48
CA THR A 476 10.82 -19.85 13.71
C THR A 476 10.42 -18.85 12.63
N ALA A 477 11.38 -18.07 12.11
CA ALA A 477 11.13 -17.13 11.03
C ALA A 477 10.86 -17.83 9.70
N LEU A 478 11.59 -18.92 9.42
CA LEU A 478 11.34 -19.77 8.27
C LEU A 478 9.96 -20.44 8.34
N ALA A 479 9.60 -21.00 9.50
CA ALA A 479 8.29 -21.62 9.71
C ALA A 479 7.15 -20.62 9.48
N ARG A 480 7.28 -19.40 10.04
CA ARG A 480 6.35 -18.30 9.82
C ARG A 480 6.22 -17.96 8.34
N TRP A 481 7.34 -17.77 7.64
CA TRP A 481 7.34 -17.46 6.20
C TRP A 481 6.64 -18.56 5.38
N LYS A 482 6.93 -19.83 5.67
CA LYS A 482 6.32 -20.98 5.02
C LYS A 482 4.81 -21.06 5.27
N GLU A 483 4.34 -20.74 6.47
CA GLU A 483 2.89 -20.67 6.75
C GLU A 483 2.19 -19.60 5.89
N ILE A 484 2.75 -18.38 5.84
CA ILE A 484 2.21 -17.25 5.05
C ILE A 484 2.17 -17.61 3.56
N VAL A 485 3.34 -17.93 3.01
CA VAL A 485 3.49 -18.13 1.56
C VAL A 485 2.81 -19.42 1.11
N GLY A 486 2.85 -20.45 1.96
CA GLY A 486 2.12 -21.70 1.73
C GLY A 486 0.63 -21.46 1.60
N ALA A 487 0.02 -20.69 2.52
CA ALA A 487 -1.40 -20.37 2.45
C ALA A 487 -1.79 -19.57 1.21
N TYR A 488 -0.96 -18.60 0.80
CA TYR A 488 -1.18 -17.83 -0.42
C TYR A 488 -1.14 -18.72 -1.68
N MET A 489 -0.15 -19.60 -1.79
CA MET A 489 -0.02 -20.49 -2.95
C MET A 489 -1.08 -21.60 -2.97
N GLU A 490 -1.40 -22.18 -1.82
CA GLU A 490 -2.47 -23.19 -1.70
C GLU A 490 -3.86 -22.60 -2.02
N ALA A 491 -4.03 -21.29 -1.84
CA ALA A 491 -5.21 -20.56 -2.30
C ALA A 491 -5.22 -20.25 -3.81
N GLY A 492 -4.13 -20.55 -4.53
CA GLY A 492 -4.00 -20.38 -5.97
C GLY A 492 -3.03 -19.29 -6.41
N GLY A 493 -2.52 -18.47 -5.49
CA GLY A 493 -1.58 -17.40 -5.80
C GLY A 493 -0.22 -17.91 -6.30
N GLN A 494 0.52 -17.06 -7.00
CA GLN A 494 1.84 -17.38 -7.55
C GLN A 494 2.92 -16.46 -6.99
N VAL A 495 3.98 -17.03 -6.42
CA VAL A 495 5.19 -16.28 -6.07
C VAL A 495 6.11 -16.24 -7.28
N LYS A 496 6.52 -15.03 -7.68
CA LYS A 496 7.38 -14.80 -8.85
C LYS A 496 8.84 -14.66 -8.48
N ALA A 497 9.13 -14.03 -7.34
CA ALA A 497 10.49 -13.89 -6.83
C ALA A 497 10.49 -13.83 -5.30
N ILE A 498 11.63 -14.15 -4.71
CA ILE A 498 11.90 -13.98 -3.28
C ILE A 498 12.73 -12.70 -3.12
N VAL A 499 12.37 -11.85 -2.16
CA VAL A 499 13.11 -10.63 -1.83
C VAL A 499 13.69 -10.79 -0.43
N TRP A 500 15.00 -10.68 -0.28
CA TRP A 500 15.72 -10.96 0.96
C TRP A 500 16.38 -9.70 1.51
N ASP A 501 16.01 -9.28 2.71
CA ASP A 501 16.65 -8.14 3.41
C ASP A 501 17.06 -8.58 4.82
N GLN A 502 18.29 -9.07 4.94
CA GLN A 502 18.87 -9.57 6.19
C GLN A 502 20.39 -9.54 6.18
N GLY A 503 20.96 -9.31 7.36
CA GLY A 503 22.39 -9.52 7.64
C GLY A 503 22.88 -8.81 8.90
N GLU A 504 22.15 -7.80 9.38
CA GLU A 504 22.58 -6.95 10.50
C GLU A 504 22.76 -7.75 11.80
N ALA A 505 21.96 -8.81 12.01
CA ALA A 505 22.08 -9.70 13.17
C ALA A 505 23.22 -10.75 13.05
N ASN A 506 23.93 -10.78 11.92
CA ASN A 506 25.03 -11.70 11.63
C ASN A 506 26.38 -10.96 11.53
N GLN A 507 26.47 -9.75 12.11
CA GLN A 507 27.73 -9.03 12.20
C GLN A 507 28.80 -9.89 12.89
N GLY A 508 29.97 -9.97 12.26
CA GLY A 508 31.11 -10.73 12.78
C GLY A 508 31.19 -12.18 12.30
N ASP A 509 30.13 -12.69 11.64
CA ASP A 509 30.20 -14.02 11.04
C ASP A 509 31.18 -14.06 9.86
N PRO A 510 31.93 -15.17 9.67
CA PRO A 510 32.81 -15.34 8.52
C PRO A 510 32.06 -15.37 7.19
N VAL A 511 32.68 -14.84 6.12
CA VAL A 511 32.12 -14.83 4.75
C VAL A 511 31.62 -16.21 4.31
N ALA A 512 32.39 -17.27 4.56
CA ALA A 512 32.01 -18.64 4.21
C ALA A 512 30.76 -19.14 4.96
N THR A 513 30.61 -18.79 6.25
CA THR A 513 29.44 -19.14 7.07
C THR A 513 28.20 -18.41 6.58
N LEU A 514 28.32 -17.12 6.28
CA LEU A 514 27.24 -16.29 5.75
C LEU A 514 26.71 -16.83 4.41
N LYS A 515 27.62 -17.07 3.46
CA LYS A 515 27.27 -17.57 2.11
C LYS A 515 26.60 -18.94 2.17
N SER A 516 27.18 -19.89 2.91
CA SER A 516 26.60 -21.24 3.04
C SER A 516 25.26 -21.22 3.76
N GLY A 517 25.11 -20.41 4.80
CA GLY A 517 23.85 -20.22 5.53
C GLY A 517 22.74 -19.66 4.64
N TRP A 518 22.97 -18.53 3.96
CA TRP A 518 21.99 -17.93 3.06
C TRP A 518 21.65 -18.82 1.87
N LEU A 519 22.64 -19.46 1.24
CA LEU A 519 22.39 -20.38 0.13
C LEU A 519 21.48 -21.55 0.54
N SER A 520 21.73 -22.13 1.73
CA SER A 520 20.88 -23.18 2.30
C SER A 520 19.43 -22.70 2.49
N ILE A 521 19.26 -21.51 3.07
CA ILE A 521 17.94 -20.88 3.25
C ILE A 521 17.24 -20.70 1.90
N PHE A 522 17.91 -20.11 0.91
CA PHE A 522 17.31 -19.82 -0.40
C PHE A 522 16.90 -21.08 -1.15
N ASN A 523 17.71 -22.13 -1.07
CA ASN A 523 17.36 -23.44 -1.65
C ASN A 523 16.14 -24.04 -0.97
N ASP A 524 16.02 -23.93 0.35
CA ASP A 524 14.85 -24.40 1.10
C ASP A 524 13.57 -23.60 0.76
N LEU A 525 13.67 -22.27 0.65
CA LEU A 525 12.56 -21.41 0.21
C LEU A 525 12.09 -21.80 -1.21
N ARG A 526 13.00 -21.91 -2.18
CA ARG A 526 12.66 -22.32 -3.56
C ARG A 526 12.08 -23.73 -3.64
N SER A 527 12.65 -24.67 -2.89
CA SER A 527 12.13 -26.05 -2.81
C SER A 527 10.72 -26.08 -2.23
N PHE A 528 10.46 -25.24 -1.23
CA PHE A 528 9.12 -25.09 -0.65
C PHE A 528 8.10 -24.53 -1.66
N LEU A 529 8.50 -23.54 -2.48
CA LEU A 529 7.66 -23.00 -3.56
C LEU A 529 7.38 -24.07 -4.63
N ALA A 530 8.41 -24.80 -5.06
CA ALA A 530 8.28 -25.88 -6.05
C ALA A 530 7.27 -26.95 -5.61
N ALA A 531 7.32 -27.35 -4.34
CA ALA A 531 6.39 -28.33 -3.75
C ALA A 531 4.92 -27.86 -3.74
N ARG A 532 4.66 -26.58 -4.03
CA ARG A 532 3.31 -25.96 -4.07
C ARG A 532 2.94 -25.43 -5.45
N GLY A 533 3.59 -25.92 -6.50
CA GLY A 533 3.28 -25.53 -7.89
C GLY A 533 3.98 -24.25 -8.34
N GLY A 534 4.94 -23.74 -7.56
CA GLY A 534 5.94 -22.81 -8.07
C GLY A 534 6.86 -23.48 -9.08
N SER A 535 7.65 -22.68 -9.79
CA SER A 535 8.66 -23.16 -10.73
C SER A 535 9.84 -23.85 -10.04
N GLY A 536 10.10 -23.52 -8.76
CA GLY A 536 11.33 -23.87 -8.07
C GLY A 536 12.54 -23.11 -8.58
N ASN A 537 12.36 -22.21 -9.55
CA ASN A 537 13.37 -21.39 -10.20
C ASN A 537 13.17 -19.90 -9.93
N GLU A 538 12.42 -19.57 -8.88
CA GLU A 538 12.18 -18.19 -8.48
C GLU A 538 13.52 -17.51 -8.15
N PRO A 539 13.83 -16.37 -8.79
CA PRO A 539 15.03 -15.62 -8.48
C PRO A 539 14.97 -15.06 -7.06
N VAL A 540 16.14 -14.93 -6.44
CA VAL A 540 16.31 -14.26 -5.14
C VAL A 540 16.92 -12.89 -5.35
N ILE A 541 16.25 -11.86 -4.87
CA ILE A 541 16.71 -10.47 -4.91
C ILE A 541 17.17 -10.09 -3.50
N ILE A 542 18.47 -10.05 -3.27
CA ILE A 542 19.06 -9.58 -2.02
C ILE A 542 19.06 -8.05 -2.02
N ILE A 543 18.50 -7.45 -0.98
CA ILE A 543 18.65 -6.04 -0.66
C ILE A 543 19.96 -5.89 0.13
N PRO A 544 20.99 -5.23 -0.41
CA PRO A 544 22.26 -5.09 0.27
C PRO A 544 22.13 -4.40 1.63
N ILE A 545 22.97 -4.78 2.59
CA ILE A 545 22.95 -4.20 3.94
C ILE A 545 23.31 -2.70 3.91
N GLY A 546 22.46 -1.89 4.55
CA GLY A 546 22.52 -0.43 4.54
C GLY A 546 23.62 0.15 5.43
N ARG A 547 23.58 1.48 5.62
CA ARG A 547 24.42 2.20 6.59
C ARG A 547 23.80 2.18 7.99
N ARG A 548 24.59 2.54 9.00
CA ARG A 548 24.13 2.81 10.37
C ARG A 548 24.70 4.11 10.92
N THR A 549 23.99 4.71 11.85
CA THR A 549 24.44 5.92 12.59
C THR A 549 24.45 5.73 14.10
N ASP A 550 24.04 4.58 14.61
CA ASP A 550 24.07 4.26 16.04
C ASP A 550 25.41 3.66 16.48
N ALA A 551 26.09 2.91 15.60
CA ALA A 551 27.40 2.33 15.86
C ALA A 551 28.22 2.09 14.59
N ASP A 552 29.55 2.19 14.73
CA ASP A 552 30.52 1.80 13.70
C ASP A 552 30.78 0.29 13.75
N GLN A 553 30.06 -0.46 12.92
CA GLN A 553 30.07 -1.93 12.88
C GLN A 553 30.81 -2.43 11.64
N ASP A 554 31.54 -3.54 11.77
CA ASP A 554 32.21 -4.15 10.62
C ASP A 554 31.21 -4.92 9.74
N TYR A 555 30.68 -4.24 8.71
CA TYR A 555 29.77 -4.82 7.71
C TYR A 555 30.47 -5.25 6.41
N ARG A 556 31.82 -5.24 6.39
CA ARG A 556 32.58 -5.63 5.19
C ARG A 556 32.32 -7.07 4.82
N THR A 557 32.42 -7.98 5.79
CA THR A 557 32.20 -9.42 5.57
C THR A 557 30.78 -9.71 5.09
N LEU A 558 29.78 -8.98 5.60
CA LEU A 558 28.39 -9.12 5.19
C LEU A 558 28.19 -8.71 3.72
N ARG A 559 28.67 -7.53 3.31
CA ARG A 559 28.55 -7.06 1.93
C ARG A 559 29.36 -7.89 0.95
N GLN A 560 30.56 -8.29 1.34
CA GLN A 560 31.38 -9.22 0.57
C GLN A 560 30.65 -10.54 0.36
N ALA A 561 30.11 -11.14 1.43
CA ALA A 561 29.35 -12.38 1.33
C ALA A 561 28.11 -12.26 0.43
N GLN A 562 27.34 -11.17 0.54
CA GLN A 562 26.19 -10.91 -0.33
C GLN A 562 26.60 -10.77 -1.80
N THR A 563 27.71 -10.07 -2.07
CA THR A 563 28.23 -9.82 -3.42
C THR A 563 28.78 -11.09 -4.07
N GLU A 564 29.63 -11.82 -3.36
CA GLU A 564 30.17 -13.08 -3.84
C GLU A 564 29.07 -14.13 -4.06
N LEU A 565 28.11 -14.22 -3.13
CA LEU A 565 27.00 -15.17 -3.27
C LEU A 565 26.18 -14.92 -4.55
N ALA A 566 25.90 -13.65 -4.87
CA ALA A 566 25.20 -13.27 -6.09
C ALA A 566 26.05 -13.52 -7.35
N ALA A 567 27.36 -13.28 -7.30
CA ALA A 567 28.27 -13.55 -8.42
C ALA A 567 28.42 -15.06 -8.72
N GLU A 568 28.38 -15.90 -7.68
CA GLU A 568 28.53 -17.37 -7.79
C GLU A 568 27.24 -18.08 -8.23
N ASN A 569 26.09 -17.41 -8.16
CA ASN A 569 24.79 -18.03 -8.41
C ASN A 569 23.93 -17.14 -9.31
N ALA A 570 23.78 -17.54 -10.58
CA ALA A 570 23.10 -16.73 -11.60
C ALA A 570 21.61 -16.39 -11.32
N TRP A 571 20.98 -17.06 -10.34
CA TRP A 571 19.59 -16.84 -9.92
C TRP A 571 19.48 -15.98 -8.64
N ILE A 572 20.62 -15.56 -8.07
CA ILE A 572 20.72 -14.63 -6.95
C ILE A 572 21.18 -13.28 -7.51
N HIS A 573 20.46 -12.22 -7.18
CA HIS A 573 20.71 -10.88 -7.70
C HIS A 573 20.73 -9.86 -6.56
N LEU A 574 21.50 -8.78 -6.74
CA LEU A 574 21.50 -7.64 -5.81
C LEU A 574 20.56 -6.54 -6.30
N ALA A 575 19.71 -6.03 -5.42
CA ALA A 575 19.07 -4.73 -5.59
C ALA A 575 20.10 -3.58 -5.45
N PRO A 576 19.77 -2.35 -5.84
CA PRO A 576 20.58 -1.18 -5.52
C PRO A 576 20.81 -1.00 -4.01
N GLU A 577 21.93 -0.37 -3.67
CA GLU A 577 22.28 -0.09 -2.28
C GLU A 577 21.27 0.86 -1.62
N LYS A 578 21.04 0.70 -0.31
CA LYS A 578 20.11 1.54 0.47
C LYS A 578 20.78 2.51 1.43
N TRP A 579 22.12 2.58 1.48
CA TRP A 579 22.81 3.43 2.47
C TRP A 579 22.59 4.94 2.30
N HIS A 580 22.16 5.39 1.12
CA HIS A 580 21.88 6.80 0.88
C HIS A 580 20.50 7.24 1.39
N GLN A 581 19.70 6.27 1.84
CA GLN A 581 18.35 6.50 2.31
C GLN A 581 18.34 7.09 3.73
N THR A 582 17.25 7.79 4.03
CA THR A 582 17.00 8.35 5.37
C THR A 582 16.77 7.22 6.36
N LEU A 583 17.51 7.24 7.47
CA LEU A 583 17.31 6.34 8.60
C LEU A 583 16.29 6.93 9.57
N ASP A 584 15.64 6.06 10.33
CA ASP A 584 14.84 6.41 11.48
C ASP A 584 15.72 6.87 12.66
N ALA A 585 15.08 7.34 13.74
CA ALA A 585 15.74 7.85 14.93
C ALA A 585 16.68 6.83 15.62
N ASP A 586 16.45 5.53 15.42
CA ASP A 586 17.31 4.48 15.97
C ASP A 586 18.66 4.33 15.22
N GLY A 587 18.81 4.96 14.05
CA GLY A 587 20.04 4.90 13.27
C GLY A 587 20.36 3.54 12.64
N ILE A 588 19.38 2.62 12.57
CA ILE A 588 19.54 1.27 12.02
C ILE A 588 18.54 1.02 10.89
N HIS A 589 17.27 1.35 11.12
CA HIS A 589 16.19 1.10 10.19
C HIS A 589 15.97 2.31 9.28
N LEU A 590 15.43 2.08 8.08
CA LEU A 590 15.01 3.21 7.25
C LEU A 590 13.82 3.94 7.92
N ALA A 591 13.75 5.26 7.74
CA ALA A 591 12.53 6.01 8.00
C ALA A 591 11.47 5.65 6.93
N ASP A 592 10.20 6.00 7.15
CA ASP A 592 9.13 5.70 6.18
C ASP A 592 9.44 6.28 4.79
N VAL A 593 9.93 7.53 4.75
CA VAL A 593 10.40 8.19 3.53
C VAL A 593 11.59 7.46 2.88
N GLY A 594 12.42 6.79 3.67
CA GLY A 594 13.54 5.98 3.19
C GLY A 594 13.06 4.67 2.56
N TYR A 595 12.09 3.97 3.17
CA TYR A 595 11.45 2.81 2.57
C TYR A 595 10.68 3.18 1.29
N ALA A 596 9.95 4.31 1.30
CA ALA A 596 9.21 4.79 0.14
C ALA A 596 10.13 5.13 -1.04
N ALA A 597 11.32 5.67 -0.77
CA ALA A 597 12.33 5.92 -1.80
C ALA A 597 13.01 4.63 -2.29
N ASN A 598 13.34 3.70 -1.39
CA ASN A 598 14.07 2.49 -1.75
C ASN A 598 13.21 1.40 -2.42
N GLY A 599 11.95 1.26 -1.99
CA GLY A 599 11.04 0.21 -2.46
C GLY A 599 10.93 0.13 -3.99
N PRO A 600 10.69 1.24 -4.70
CA PRO A 600 10.69 1.26 -6.16
C PRO A 600 11.96 0.69 -6.81
N HIS A 601 13.14 0.89 -6.23
CA HIS A 601 14.39 0.31 -6.74
C HIS A 601 14.37 -1.21 -6.68
N VAL A 602 13.90 -1.76 -5.55
CA VAL A 602 13.81 -3.21 -5.31
C VAL A 602 12.85 -3.87 -6.29
N VAL A 603 11.64 -3.30 -6.44
CA VAL A 603 10.62 -3.84 -7.37
C VAL A 603 11.09 -3.75 -8.81
N ARG A 604 11.69 -2.63 -9.23
CA ARG A 604 12.24 -2.48 -10.58
C ARG A 604 13.32 -3.52 -10.87
N LYS A 605 14.20 -3.79 -9.91
CA LYS A 605 15.20 -4.86 -10.06
C LYS A 605 14.54 -6.22 -10.22
N ALA A 606 13.57 -6.55 -9.36
CA ALA A 606 12.85 -7.82 -9.43
C ALA A 606 12.14 -7.98 -10.79
N LEU A 607 11.45 -6.95 -11.27
CA LEU A 607 10.77 -6.94 -12.57
C LEU A 607 11.76 -7.16 -13.72
N LYS A 608 12.90 -6.46 -13.73
CA LYS A 608 13.95 -6.64 -14.75
C LYS A 608 14.48 -8.07 -14.77
N VAL A 609 14.71 -8.67 -13.59
CA VAL A 609 15.17 -10.06 -13.47
C VAL A 609 14.11 -11.05 -13.96
N LEU A 610 12.83 -10.75 -13.74
CA LEU A 610 11.70 -11.54 -14.24
C LEU A 610 11.46 -11.39 -15.75
N GLY A 611 12.30 -10.60 -16.44
CA GLY A 611 12.24 -10.40 -17.90
C GLY A 611 11.35 -9.24 -18.35
N GLU A 612 10.82 -8.45 -17.41
CA GLU A 612 9.99 -7.29 -17.75
C GLU A 612 10.84 -6.16 -18.35
N SER A 613 10.25 -5.42 -19.29
CA SER A 613 10.91 -4.32 -19.99
C SER A 613 10.90 -3.03 -19.16
N VAL A 614 11.75 -2.98 -18.13
CA VAL A 614 11.91 -1.80 -17.26
C VAL A 614 12.73 -0.71 -17.96
N SER A 615 12.16 0.49 -18.08
CA SER A 615 12.84 1.65 -18.67
C SER A 615 13.88 2.26 -17.72
N GLY A 616 15.04 2.67 -18.25
CA GLY A 616 16.15 3.18 -17.43
C GLY A 616 16.87 2.07 -16.66
N GLY A 617 17.83 2.45 -15.82
CA GLY A 617 18.65 1.52 -15.07
C GLY A 617 17.92 0.92 -13.88
N VAL A 618 18.33 -0.28 -13.49
CA VAL A 618 17.88 -0.96 -12.27
C VAL A 618 19.02 -1.25 -11.30
N ASP A 619 20.26 -1.03 -11.73
CA ASP A 619 21.49 -1.23 -10.98
C ASP A 619 22.19 0.12 -10.78
N GLY A 620 22.84 0.33 -9.63
CA GLY A 620 23.63 1.54 -9.40
C GLY A 620 24.94 1.51 -10.18
N PRO A 621 25.65 2.65 -10.32
CA PRO A 621 26.97 2.66 -10.91
C PRO A 621 27.90 1.69 -10.17
N VAL A 622 28.86 1.13 -10.90
CA VAL A 622 29.86 0.18 -10.39
C VAL A 622 31.25 0.72 -10.62
N ILE A 623 32.19 0.37 -9.74
CA ILE A 623 33.61 0.63 -9.98
C ILE A 623 34.10 -0.41 -10.99
N SER A 624 34.60 0.05 -12.13
CA SER A 624 35.08 -0.81 -13.21
C SER A 624 36.61 -0.90 -13.29
N ASN A 625 37.32 0.04 -12.68
CA ASN A 625 38.78 0.04 -12.59
C ASN A 625 39.26 0.98 -11.49
N VAL A 626 40.35 0.62 -10.81
CA VAL A 626 41.04 1.49 -9.85
C VAL A 626 42.54 1.43 -10.10
N VAL A 627 43.15 2.60 -10.18
CA VAL A 627 44.59 2.75 -10.43
C VAL A 627 45.18 3.73 -9.44
N ARG A 628 46.21 3.31 -8.70
CA ARG A 628 46.97 4.21 -7.83
C ARG A 628 48.25 4.69 -8.51
N THR A 629 48.60 5.95 -8.29
CA THR A 629 49.93 6.51 -8.59
C THR A 629 50.34 7.46 -7.47
N GLY A 630 51.34 7.08 -6.68
CA GLY A 630 51.74 7.84 -5.49
C GLY A 630 50.62 7.90 -4.47
N THR A 631 50.22 9.12 -4.08
CA THR A 631 49.08 9.40 -3.18
C THR A 631 47.74 9.54 -3.91
N THR A 632 47.72 9.41 -5.24
CA THR A 632 46.51 9.61 -6.04
C THR A 632 45.91 8.25 -6.42
N VAL A 633 44.62 8.07 -6.17
CA VAL A 633 43.84 6.90 -6.60
C VAL A 633 42.79 7.36 -7.59
N THR A 634 42.80 6.78 -8.79
CA THR A 634 41.82 7.05 -9.85
C THR A 634 40.82 5.91 -9.88
N VAL A 635 39.57 6.22 -9.52
CA VAL A 635 38.44 5.29 -9.51
C VAL A 635 37.59 5.56 -10.76
N THR A 636 37.47 4.57 -11.63
CA THR A 636 36.63 4.64 -12.84
C THR A 636 35.31 3.94 -12.60
N LEU A 637 34.22 4.60 -13.00
CA LEU A 637 32.86 4.13 -12.84
C LEU A 637 32.26 3.72 -14.18
N SER A 638 31.44 2.67 -14.15
CA SER A 638 30.50 2.34 -15.22
C SER A 638 29.06 2.54 -14.73
N HIS A 639 28.26 3.22 -15.54
CA HIS A 639 26.85 3.50 -15.26
C HIS A 639 25.96 2.40 -15.87
N ASP A 640 24.97 1.92 -15.14
CA ASP A 640 23.88 1.09 -15.72
C ASP A 640 22.90 1.98 -16.50
N ALA A 641 22.49 3.09 -15.87
CA ALA A 641 21.83 4.20 -16.53
C ALA A 641 22.29 5.54 -15.95
N GLY A 642 21.75 6.61 -16.53
CA GLY A 642 22.34 7.94 -16.36
C GLY A 642 23.58 8.10 -17.24
N THR A 643 24.15 9.29 -17.19
CA THR A 643 25.35 9.66 -17.94
C THR A 643 26.37 10.36 -17.06
N ASP A 644 26.06 10.52 -15.76
CA ASP A 644 26.83 11.33 -14.84
C ASP A 644 26.52 10.97 -13.37
N PHE A 645 27.28 11.55 -12.43
CA PHE A 645 27.04 11.39 -10.99
C PHE A 645 27.26 12.68 -10.18
N THR A 646 26.68 12.67 -8.98
CA THR A 646 26.83 13.70 -7.93
C THR A 646 27.22 13.05 -6.60
N PRO A 647 27.85 13.78 -5.67
CA PRO A 647 28.34 15.17 -5.79
C PRO A 647 29.64 15.28 -6.61
N THR A 648 30.07 16.51 -6.91
CA THR A 648 31.33 16.77 -7.64
C THR A 648 32.56 16.82 -6.74
N SER A 649 32.38 17.05 -5.44
CA SER A 649 33.44 17.17 -4.44
C SER A 649 32.90 16.83 -3.05
N GLY A 650 33.80 16.58 -2.09
CA GLY A 650 33.39 16.15 -0.75
C GLY A 650 32.73 14.78 -0.79
N ILE A 651 33.13 13.95 -1.75
CA ILE A 651 32.60 12.60 -1.92
C ILE A 651 33.02 11.75 -0.72
N GLU A 652 32.07 11.09 -0.08
CA GLU A 652 32.30 10.21 1.06
C GLU A 652 32.01 8.74 0.70
N GLY A 653 32.31 7.83 1.62
CA GLY A 653 32.02 6.39 1.48
C GLY A 653 33.18 5.52 1.00
N PHE A 654 34.30 6.14 0.64
CA PHE A 654 35.55 5.45 0.30
C PHE A 654 36.43 5.23 1.53
N ALA A 655 37.15 4.11 1.55
CA ALA A 655 38.29 3.88 2.44
C ALA A 655 39.44 3.27 1.65
N PHE A 656 40.67 3.64 2.03
CA PHE A 656 41.90 3.06 1.50
C PHE A 656 42.70 2.49 2.67
N LEU A 657 43.17 1.26 2.58
CA LEU A 657 43.96 0.61 3.62
C LEU A 657 45.34 0.25 3.08
N ASP A 658 46.33 0.31 3.96
CA ASP A 658 47.72 -0.12 3.74
C ASP A 658 48.07 -1.13 4.84
N ASP A 659 48.26 -2.39 4.47
CA ASP A 659 48.42 -3.52 5.41
C ASP A 659 47.29 -3.59 6.46
N GLY A 660 46.06 -3.32 6.02
CA GLY A 660 44.87 -3.32 6.88
C GLY A 660 44.70 -2.06 7.74
N VAL A 661 45.60 -1.08 7.63
CA VAL A 661 45.52 0.20 8.38
C VAL A 661 44.93 1.29 7.48
N PRO A 662 43.86 1.99 7.87
CA PRO A 662 43.29 3.06 7.07
C PRO A 662 44.25 4.23 6.82
N ILE A 663 44.42 4.62 5.56
CA ILE A 663 45.03 5.90 5.16
C ILE A 663 43.91 6.92 4.96
N ALA A 664 44.05 8.09 5.59
CA ALA A 664 43.06 9.15 5.45
C ALA A 664 42.98 9.65 3.98
N ILE A 665 41.75 9.76 3.46
CA ILE A 665 41.47 10.39 2.17
C ILE A 665 41.25 11.89 2.44
N THR A 666 42.18 12.72 1.98
CA THR A 666 42.17 14.18 2.20
C THR A 666 41.30 14.93 1.19
N ALA A 667 41.05 14.33 0.02
CA ALA A 667 40.12 14.82 -0.97
C ALA A 667 39.54 13.67 -1.80
N ALA A 668 38.27 13.78 -2.16
CA ALA A 668 37.61 12.93 -3.14
C ALA A 668 36.80 13.82 -4.08
N VAL A 669 37.21 13.87 -5.34
CA VAL A 669 36.68 14.80 -6.34
C VAL A 669 36.32 14.08 -7.62
N ARG A 670 35.19 14.48 -8.19
CA ARG A 670 34.81 14.09 -9.55
C ARG A 670 35.71 14.82 -10.55
N THR A 671 36.38 14.08 -11.42
CA THR A 671 37.18 14.68 -12.51
C THR A 671 36.44 14.71 -13.84
N ASN A 672 35.57 13.74 -14.09
CA ASN A 672 34.64 13.72 -15.23
C ASN A 672 33.41 12.85 -14.89
N ALA A 673 32.54 12.57 -15.87
CA ALA A 673 31.31 11.82 -15.66
C ALA A 673 31.47 10.35 -15.23
N THR A 674 32.68 9.79 -15.34
CA THR A 674 33.00 8.39 -15.04
C THR A 674 34.21 8.23 -14.13
N THR A 675 34.72 9.31 -13.54
CA THR A 675 36.00 9.24 -12.80
C THR A 675 35.96 10.05 -11.51
N ILE A 676 36.36 9.40 -10.43
CA ILE A 676 36.63 9.99 -9.11
C ILE A 676 38.12 9.89 -8.86
N THR A 677 38.72 10.98 -8.38
CA THR A 677 40.10 11.00 -7.89
C THR A 677 40.10 11.14 -6.38
N LEU A 678 40.72 10.18 -5.70
CA LEU A 678 40.98 10.21 -4.27
C LEU A 678 42.43 10.64 -4.02
N THR A 679 42.64 11.53 -3.05
CA THR A 679 43.97 11.96 -2.60
C THR A 679 44.22 11.42 -1.20
N LEU A 680 45.21 10.55 -1.06
CA LEU A 680 45.62 9.93 0.20
C LEU A 680 46.56 10.86 0.99
N ALA A 681 46.50 10.79 2.33
CA ALA A 681 47.38 11.56 3.21
C ALA A 681 48.86 11.12 3.14
N SER A 682 49.11 9.87 2.76
CA SER A 682 50.43 9.28 2.57
C SER A 682 50.39 8.25 1.43
N ALA A 683 51.55 7.97 0.82
CA ALA A 683 51.65 6.89 -0.16
C ALA A 683 51.64 5.54 0.58
N PRO A 684 50.84 4.55 0.13
CA PRO A 684 50.87 3.22 0.71
C PRO A 684 52.20 2.51 0.39
N ALA A 685 52.61 1.59 1.26
CA ALA A 685 53.87 0.86 1.14
C ALA A 685 53.72 -0.68 1.16
N GLY A 686 52.56 -1.19 1.55
CA GLY A 686 52.24 -2.61 1.68
C GLY A 686 51.07 -3.04 0.82
N VAL A 687 50.21 -3.92 1.36
CA VAL A 687 49.02 -4.42 0.68
C VAL A 687 47.95 -3.33 0.63
N GLU A 688 47.62 -2.91 -0.59
CA GLU A 688 46.69 -1.84 -0.87
C GLU A 688 45.26 -2.39 -1.00
N GLU A 689 44.33 -1.88 -0.19
CA GLU A 689 42.92 -2.24 -0.30
C GLU A 689 42.05 -1.00 -0.52
N VAL A 690 41.10 -1.09 -1.45
CA VAL A 690 40.12 -0.04 -1.71
C VAL A 690 38.73 -0.54 -1.42
N TYR A 691 37.95 0.27 -0.70
CA TYR A 691 36.55 0.01 -0.41
C TYR A 691 35.68 1.19 -0.82
N HIS A 692 34.50 0.90 -1.35
CA HIS A 692 33.34 1.77 -1.27
C HIS A 692 32.26 1.03 -0.48
N GLY A 693 31.76 1.61 0.62
CA GLY A 693 30.94 0.86 1.57
C GLY A 693 31.76 0.24 2.71
N TYR A 694 32.78 0.94 3.23
CA TYR A 694 33.62 0.44 4.34
C TYR A 694 32.86 0.45 5.69
N ARG A 695 32.97 -0.64 6.46
CA ARG A 695 32.30 -0.83 7.76
C ARG A 695 30.81 -0.47 7.69
N SER A 696 30.19 0.12 8.71
CA SER A 696 28.76 0.45 8.67
C SER A 696 28.47 1.79 7.99
N MET A 697 29.47 2.40 7.33
CA MET A 697 29.39 3.76 6.77
C MET A 697 29.03 4.80 7.85
N TYR A 698 29.53 4.57 9.06
CA TYR A 698 29.27 5.41 10.22
C TYR A 698 29.85 6.82 10.03
N GLY A 699 29.09 7.83 10.39
CA GLY A 699 29.49 9.24 10.25
C GLY A 699 29.43 9.80 8.83
N VAL A 700 29.08 8.99 7.82
CA VAL A 700 28.95 9.44 6.43
C VAL A 700 27.67 10.22 6.24
N ASN A 701 27.77 11.38 5.58
CA ASN A 701 26.64 12.19 5.15
C ASN A 701 26.00 11.59 3.88
N PRO A 702 24.72 11.19 3.90
CA PRO A 702 24.06 10.61 2.73
C PRO A 702 24.06 11.51 1.49
N ALA A 703 24.10 12.83 1.66
CA ALA A 703 24.17 13.78 0.55
C ALA A 703 25.54 13.78 -0.16
N ASN A 704 26.57 13.27 0.51
CA ASN A 704 27.94 13.20 0.01
C ASN A 704 28.27 11.85 -0.67
N LEU A 705 27.32 10.91 -0.66
CA LEU A 705 27.46 9.62 -1.34
C LEU A 705 27.24 9.76 -2.85
N VAL A 706 28.06 9.04 -3.61
CA VAL A 706 27.97 9.00 -5.08
C VAL A 706 26.61 8.44 -5.51
N ARG A 707 25.89 9.20 -6.34
CA ARG A 707 24.65 8.78 -6.99
C ARG A 707 24.67 9.13 -8.46
N ASP A 708 24.13 8.26 -9.31
CA ASP A 708 23.92 8.59 -10.72
C ASP A 708 22.91 9.75 -10.88
N ASN A 709 22.81 10.27 -12.10
CA ASN A 709 21.91 11.36 -12.48
C ASN A 709 20.64 10.87 -13.17
N GLU A 710 20.22 9.61 -12.97
CA GLU A 710 18.96 9.15 -13.55
C GLU A 710 17.79 9.96 -12.96
N ALA A 711 16.93 10.48 -13.83
CA ALA A 711 15.96 11.51 -13.45
C ALA A 711 14.87 11.00 -12.48
N THR A 712 14.51 9.73 -12.58
CA THR A 712 13.35 9.16 -11.86
C THR A 712 13.77 8.50 -10.55
N TYR A 713 14.86 7.76 -10.58
CA TYR A 713 15.31 6.85 -9.52
C TYR A 713 16.84 6.85 -9.44
N PRO A 714 17.46 7.97 -9.03
CA PRO A 714 18.91 8.05 -8.95
C PRO A 714 19.46 7.01 -7.99
N LYS A 715 20.51 6.29 -8.38
CA LYS A 715 21.01 5.13 -7.63
C LYS A 715 22.40 5.38 -7.07
N PRO A 716 22.70 4.90 -5.87
CA PRO A 716 24.03 5.04 -5.29
C PRO A 716 25.03 4.13 -5.99
N LEU A 717 26.31 4.53 -5.96
CA LEU A 717 27.44 3.65 -6.28
C LEU A 717 27.35 2.37 -5.43
N ARG A 718 27.63 1.22 -6.05
CA ARG A 718 27.57 -0.09 -5.41
C ARG A 718 28.71 -0.34 -4.41
N TYR A 719 28.53 -1.33 -3.55
CA TYR A 719 29.64 -1.87 -2.77
C TYR A 719 30.77 -2.33 -3.69
N HIS A 720 31.99 -2.01 -3.27
CA HIS A 720 33.20 -2.44 -3.95
C HIS A 720 34.27 -2.77 -2.92
N TYR A 721 35.02 -3.82 -3.22
CA TYR A 721 36.23 -4.20 -2.52
C TYR A 721 37.21 -4.79 -3.53
N GLU A 722 38.45 -4.31 -3.50
CA GLU A 722 39.54 -4.93 -4.22
C GLU A 722 40.87 -4.76 -3.47
N VAL A 723 41.81 -5.64 -3.77
CA VAL A 723 43.23 -5.53 -3.41
C VAL A 723 43.97 -5.14 -4.68
N LEU A 724 44.75 -4.05 -4.64
CA LEU A 724 45.42 -3.47 -5.83
C LEU A 724 46.77 -4.12 -6.16
#